data_AF-A0A3T0E6Y3-F1
#
_entry.id   AF-A0A3T0E6Y3-F1
#
_cell.length_a   1.000
_cell.length_b   1.000
_cell.length_c   1.000
_cell.angle_alpha   90.00
_cell.angle_beta   90.00
_cell.angle_gamma   90.00
#
_symmetry.space_group_name_H-M   'P 1'
#
loop_
_entity.id
_entity.type
_entity.pdbx_description
1 polymer ?
#
loop_
_entity_poly.entity_id
_entity_poly.type
_entity_poly.pdbx_seq_one_letter_code
_entity_poly.pdbx_strand_id
1 'polypeptide(L)'
;MESGHGLVQRTRLNPVPYRSPFTVKKPMSQQDFPLDTKRHTAAHLMAAAVKEIWPEARFGVGPATATGFYYDINLPNTLTPEDLATIEKRMKEMRKERITMVREELPIDSAIEYMRREGQDFKVELLELLRDKGSTAIAKETGDESVAGDGLDSVSFYKLGDFVDLCRGPHVDHSGQVGHFKLRSIAGAYWRGDAKNPQLQRIHALCFDTKEELDAEILRLEEQAKRDHRKIGKELGLFTIVEEVGAGLPLWLPAGNVIRDELEHLARQEERAAGYQRVSTPHITKGELYHKSGHLPYYAEDMYAPIMIDEQEYYLRPMNCPHHHMIYAHDQWSYRDLPVRLSEYGQVYRYEASGGLSGLMRVRGFCQNDAHIYCREDQAKDEFLAVMHMHAKYYRMFGIEDFWMRLSLPDFDNLDKYVDDTQGWMKALGILKEAMDESGYPYKEVDGEAAFYGPKVDFMAKSVVGTEYAISTNQLDFMATKRFDLEYTSEDGSKQPVYVIHRAPLGSHERFVAFLIEHYAGKFPVWLAPVQAVVIPIADRHEEYARKVQQRLFNAETKSVHSGIRAEADLAGERMQKKIRNAQNRKIPYMLVVGDAEAEAGTVALRHRDHGDLGTVSVDDVIARITREINTREDQPA
;
A
#
# COMPACT_ATOMS: atom_id res chain seq x y z
N MET A 1 58.52 41.87 -64.34
CA MET A 1 57.54 42.34 -65.33
C MET A 1 56.18 41.86 -64.81
N GLU A 2 55.53 42.64 -63.94
CA GLU A 2 54.49 43.62 -64.32
C GLU A 2 53.32 42.93 -65.03
N SER A 3 52.22 42.61 -64.33
CA SER A 3 51.06 43.45 -63.95
C SER A 3 49.93 43.39 -64.98
N GLY A 4 48.72 43.04 -64.53
CA GLY A 4 47.50 43.16 -65.34
C GLY A 4 46.26 42.53 -64.70
N HIS A 5 45.33 43.37 -64.27
CA HIS A 5 44.09 43.08 -63.54
C HIS A 5 43.02 42.30 -64.33
N GLY A 6 42.18 41.57 -63.58
CA GLY A 6 40.84 41.12 -64.01
C GLY A 6 39.96 40.76 -62.81
N LEU A 7 39.02 41.64 -62.45
CA LEU A 7 37.97 41.41 -61.45
C LEU A 7 36.97 40.34 -61.93
N VAL A 8 36.57 39.41 -61.06
CA VAL A 8 35.24 38.77 -61.11
C VAL A 8 34.65 38.69 -59.70
N GLN A 9 33.41 39.18 -59.59
CA GLN A 9 32.62 39.43 -58.38
C GLN A 9 32.32 38.15 -57.58
N ARG A 10 32.50 38.21 -56.26
CA ARG A 10 31.90 37.26 -55.31
C ARG A 10 30.50 37.76 -54.93
N THR A 11 29.47 37.04 -55.35
CA THR A 11 28.09 37.23 -54.92
C THR A 11 28.00 36.96 -53.41
N ARG A 12 27.60 37.98 -52.63
CA ARG A 12 27.25 37.81 -51.22
C ARG A 12 25.88 37.13 -51.14
N LEU A 13 25.83 35.92 -50.60
CA LEU A 13 24.58 35.36 -50.09
C LEU A 13 24.24 36.08 -48.78
N ASN A 14 23.11 36.80 -48.75
CA ASN A 14 22.56 37.35 -47.53
C ASN A 14 22.06 36.19 -46.64
N PRO A 15 22.38 36.16 -45.33
CA PRO A 15 21.73 35.23 -44.42
C PRO A 15 20.25 35.60 -44.30
N VAL A 16 19.37 34.64 -44.60
CA VAL A 16 17.94 34.72 -44.31
C VAL A 16 17.78 34.66 -42.78
N PRO A 17 17.11 35.62 -42.13
CA PRO A 17 16.88 35.53 -40.70
C PRO A 17 15.89 34.38 -40.41
N TYR A 18 16.34 33.39 -39.64
CA TYR A 18 15.45 32.38 -39.06
C TYR A 18 14.45 33.09 -38.15
N ARG A 19 13.20 33.19 -38.58
CA ARG A 19 12.10 33.66 -37.73
C ARG A 19 11.69 32.50 -36.84
N SER A 20 11.89 32.68 -35.55
CA SER A 20 11.36 31.82 -34.48
C SER A 20 9.84 31.60 -34.69
N PRO A 21 9.34 30.35 -34.75
CA PRO A 21 7.91 30.07 -34.84
C PRO A 21 7.17 30.28 -33.50
N PHE A 22 7.88 30.67 -32.44
CA PHE A 22 7.36 30.72 -31.08
C PHE A 22 6.61 32.04 -30.79
N THR A 23 5.38 31.94 -30.27
CA THR A 23 4.66 33.10 -29.73
C THR A 23 4.92 33.22 -28.23
N VAL A 24 5.69 34.24 -27.81
CA VAL A 24 6.06 34.46 -26.41
C VAL A 24 4.94 35.19 -25.67
N LYS A 25 4.36 34.56 -24.64
CA LYS A 25 3.44 35.23 -23.70
C LYS A 25 4.20 35.61 -22.42
N LYS A 26 4.07 36.86 -21.99
CA LYS A 26 4.74 37.40 -20.79
C LYS A 26 4.11 36.78 -19.52
N PRO A 27 4.89 36.32 -18.52
CA PRO A 27 4.33 35.73 -17.32
C PRO A 27 3.53 36.76 -16.49
N MET A 28 2.41 36.31 -15.91
CA MET A 28 1.64 37.08 -14.93
C MET A 28 2.35 37.00 -13.58
N SER A 29 2.79 38.14 -13.04
CA SER A 29 3.51 38.18 -11.75
C SER A 29 2.56 37.87 -10.59
N GLN A 30 2.60 36.65 -10.06
CA GLN A 30 2.05 36.32 -8.74
C GLN A 30 3.21 36.16 -7.76
N GLN A 31 3.16 36.89 -6.64
CA GLN A 31 4.27 36.99 -5.71
C GLN A 31 4.45 35.76 -4.81
N ASP A 32 3.50 34.82 -4.82
CA ASP A 32 3.63 33.51 -4.18
C ASP A 32 2.91 32.44 -5.00
N PHE A 33 3.68 31.49 -5.54
CA PHE A 33 3.14 30.38 -6.34
C PHE A 33 2.77 29.19 -5.44
N PRO A 34 1.69 28.46 -5.75
CA PRO A 34 1.36 27.21 -5.06
C PRO A 34 2.54 26.23 -5.05
N LEU A 35 2.67 25.44 -3.99
CA LEU A 35 3.78 24.51 -3.83
C LEU A 35 3.84 23.47 -4.95
N ASP A 36 2.70 23.02 -5.47
CA ASP A 36 2.65 22.10 -6.61
C ASP A 36 3.23 22.73 -7.89
N THR A 37 3.02 24.04 -8.11
CA THR A 37 3.67 24.79 -9.21
C THR A 37 5.19 24.87 -9.02
N LYS A 38 5.65 25.09 -7.79
CA LYS A 38 7.08 25.10 -7.45
C LYS A 38 7.70 23.71 -7.66
N ARG A 39 7.02 22.64 -7.24
CA ARG A 39 7.42 21.23 -7.44
C ARG A 39 7.48 20.85 -8.91
N HIS A 40 6.49 21.25 -9.68
CA HIS A 40 6.46 20.98 -11.11
C HIS A 40 7.59 21.71 -11.84
N THR A 41 7.88 22.95 -11.45
CA THR A 41 9.05 23.68 -11.97
C THR A 41 10.36 23.04 -11.51
N ALA A 42 10.43 22.48 -10.31
CA ALA A 42 11.60 21.72 -9.84
C ALA A 42 11.86 20.46 -10.70
N ALA A 43 10.79 19.81 -11.18
CA ALA A 43 10.91 18.70 -12.14
C ALA A 43 11.57 19.15 -13.45
N HIS A 44 11.15 20.30 -14.01
CA HIS A 44 11.78 20.88 -15.20
C HIS A 44 13.22 21.33 -14.94
N LEU A 45 13.50 21.89 -13.76
CA LEU A 45 14.86 22.25 -13.34
C LEU A 45 15.78 21.01 -13.27
N MET A 46 15.25 19.88 -12.80
CA MET A 46 15.98 18.60 -12.80
C MET A 46 16.21 18.09 -14.22
N ALA A 47 15.19 18.10 -15.08
CA ALA A 47 15.32 17.67 -16.47
C ALA A 47 16.32 18.54 -17.25
N ALA A 48 16.30 19.85 -17.03
CA ALA A 48 17.27 20.78 -17.59
C ALA A 48 18.71 20.47 -17.12
N ALA A 49 18.91 20.23 -15.83
CA ALA A 49 20.21 19.83 -15.29
C ALA A 49 20.68 18.50 -15.89
N VAL A 50 19.80 17.51 -16.04
CA VAL A 50 20.10 16.24 -16.70
C VAL A 50 20.48 16.46 -18.17
N LYS A 51 19.76 17.31 -18.91
CA LYS A 51 20.04 17.59 -20.33
C LYS A 51 21.39 18.27 -20.53
N GLU A 52 21.80 19.13 -19.61
CA GLU A 52 23.14 19.74 -19.66
C GLU A 52 24.25 18.73 -19.38
N ILE A 53 24.04 17.79 -18.45
CA ILE A 53 25.03 16.76 -18.11
C ILE A 53 25.08 15.68 -19.20
N TRP A 54 23.92 15.27 -19.72
CA TRP A 54 23.74 14.26 -20.76
C TRP A 54 22.88 14.83 -21.91
N PRO A 55 23.51 15.44 -22.93
CA PRO A 55 22.81 16.01 -24.08
C PRO A 55 21.94 15.03 -24.86
N GLU A 56 22.23 13.73 -24.80
CA GLU A 56 21.47 12.65 -25.44
C GLU A 56 20.20 12.23 -24.69
N ALA A 57 19.96 12.78 -23.48
CA ALA A 57 18.81 12.42 -22.65
C ALA A 57 17.49 12.64 -23.39
N ARG A 58 16.60 11.64 -23.27
CA ARG A 58 15.23 11.69 -23.79
C ARG A 58 14.24 11.65 -22.65
N PHE A 59 13.31 12.60 -22.63
CA PHE A 59 12.45 12.86 -21.50
C PHE A 59 11.05 12.31 -21.73
N GLY A 60 10.55 11.55 -20.76
CA GLY A 60 9.19 11.07 -20.70
C GLY A 60 8.28 12.05 -19.98
N VAL A 61 7.76 11.66 -18.81
CA VAL A 61 6.85 12.47 -17.99
C VAL A 61 7.49 12.87 -16.66
N GLY A 62 7.15 14.07 -16.17
CA GLY A 62 7.70 14.62 -14.92
C GLY A 62 6.69 15.41 -14.09
N PRO A 63 5.68 14.75 -13.49
CA PRO A 63 4.66 15.43 -12.70
C PRO A 63 5.17 15.80 -11.29
N ALA A 64 4.50 16.78 -10.69
CA ALA A 64 4.58 16.99 -9.25
C ALA A 64 3.89 15.83 -8.49
N THR A 65 4.33 15.60 -7.27
CA THR A 65 3.73 14.65 -6.32
C THR A 65 3.39 15.37 -5.01
N ALA A 66 2.64 14.71 -4.13
CA ALA A 66 2.19 15.28 -2.86
C ALA A 66 3.32 15.84 -1.96
N THR A 67 4.55 15.35 -2.10
CA THR A 67 5.72 15.78 -1.31
C THR A 67 6.91 16.24 -2.16
N GLY A 68 6.77 16.25 -3.50
CA GLY A 68 7.89 16.51 -4.38
C GLY A 68 7.55 16.35 -5.85
N PHE A 69 8.38 15.60 -6.57
CA PHE A 69 8.22 15.35 -8.01
C PHE A 69 9.03 14.12 -8.44
N TYR A 70 8.79 13.66 -9.65
CA TYR A 70 9.69 12.74 -10.33
C TYR A 70 9.87 13.12 -11.80
N TYR A 71 10.82 12.49 -12.48
CA TYR A 71 10.94 12.58 -13.93
C TYR A 71 11.45 11.26 -14.52
N ASP A 72 10.77 10.77 -15.55
CA ASP A 72 11.16 9.59 -16.32
C ASP A 72 12.12 9.97 -17.45
N ILE A 73 13.29 9.36 -17.46
CA ILE A 73 14.38 9.72 -18.38
C ILE A 73 14.91 8.45 -19.02
N ASN A 74 15.05 8.45 -20.34
CA ASN A 74 15.83 7.44 -21.04
C ASN A 74 17.26 7.94 -21.20
N LEU A 75 18.20 7.16 -20.68
CA LEU A 75 19.64 7.37 -20.79
C LEU A 75 20.30 6.05 -21.18
N PRO A 76 21.39 6.09 -21.96
CA PRO A 76 22.16 4.89 -22.29
C PRO A 76 22.84 4.28 -21.06
N ASN A 77 23.17 5.11 -20.05
CA ASN A 77 23.85 4.71 -18.83
C ASN A 77 22.88 4.59 -17.67
N THR A 78 23.09 3.62 -16.77
CA THR A 78 22.34 3.50 -15.52
C THR A 78 22.80 4.56 -14.52
N LEU A 79 21.85 5.35 -14.01
CA LEU A 79 22.08 6.35 -12.99
C LEU A 79 22.45 5.70 -11.65
N THR A 80 23.34 6.36 -10.94
CA THR A 80 23.86 5.96 -9.63
C THR A 80 23.53 7.01 -8.56
N PRO A 81 23.63 6.68 -7.26
CA PRO A 81 23.52 7.68 -6.18
C PRO A 81 24.49 8.86 -6.34
N GLU A 82 25.67 8.63 -6.89
CA GLU A 82 26.67 9.66 -7.20
C GLU A 82 26.19 10.63 -8.30
N ASP A 83 25.47 10.11 -9.30
CA ASP A 83 24.84 10.92 -10.34
C ASP A 83 23.76 11.83 -9.74
N LEU A 84 22.97 11.33 -8.78
CA LEU A 84 21.99 12.17 -8.07
C LEU A 84 22.66 13.35 -7.36
N ALA A 85 23.81 13.14 -6.72
CA ALA A 85 24.56 14.22 -6.09
C ALA A 85 25.03 15.26 -7.11
N THR A 86 25.44 14.81 -8.30
CA THR A 86 25.88 15.67 -9.41
C THR A 86 24.73 16.48 -9.99
N ILE A 87 23.59 15.85 -10.27
CA ILE A 87 22.38 16.52 -10.76
C ILE A 87 21.87 17.52 -9.72
N GLU A 88 21.78 17.13 -8.45
CA GLU A 88 21.31 18.01 -7.38
C GLU A 88 22.21 19.25 -7.22
N LYS A 89 23.53 19.08 -7.36
CA LYS A 89 24.47 20.21 -7.35
C LYS A 89 24.19 21.16 -8.52
N ARG A 90 24.02 20.64 -9.74
CA ARG A 90 23.72 21.48 -10.91
C ARG A 90 22.38 22.19 -10.77
N MET A 91 21.33 21.52 -10.30
CA MET A 91 20.04 22.15 -10.00
C MET A 91 20.18 23.32 -9.02
N LYS A 92 21.01 23.19 -7.98
CA LYS A 92 21.26 24.27 -7.00
C LYS A 92 21.95 25.47 -7.65
N GLU A 93 22.84 25.24 -8.62
CA GLU A 93 23.49 26.30 -9.40
C GLU A 93 22.47 27.01 -10.30
N MET A 94 21.70 26.26 -11.09
CA MET A 94 20.63 26.79 -11.95
C MET A 94 19.57 27.57 -11.18
N ARG A 95 19.23 27.15 -9.95
CA ARG A 95 18.33 27.90 -9.06
C ARG A 95 18.91 29.27 -8.70
N LYS A 96 20.22 29.37 -8.41
CA LYS A 96 20.89 30.62 -8.08
C LYS A 96 20.98 31.58 -9.27
N GLU A 97 21.06 31.04 -10.48
CA GLU A 97 21.08 31.82 -11.72
C GLU A 97 19.77 32.55 -12.02
N ARG A 98 18.65 32.17 -11.39
CA ARG A 98 17.30 32.75 -11.60
C ARG A 98 16.90 32.77 -13.08
N ILE A 99 17.13 31.65 -13.76
CA ILE A 99 16.80 31.43 -15.16
C ILE A 99 15.30 31.65 -15.36
N THR A 100 14.93 32.55 -16.27
CA THR A 100 13.53 32.86 -16.58
C THR A 100 12.84 31.67 -17.22
N MET A 101 11.63 31.38 -16.75
CA MET A 101 10.73 30.42 -17.36
C MET A 101 9.91 31.12 -18.44
N VAL A 102 10.02 30.66 -19.68
CA VAL A 102 9.32 31.25 -20.82
C VAL A 102 8.29 30.27 -21.36
N ARG A 103 7.02 30.68 -21.37
CA ARG A 103 5.94 29.91 -21.99
C ARG A 103 5.80 30.33 -23.45
N GLU A 104 5.82 29.34 -24.33
CA GLU A 104 5.64 29.53 -25.76
C GLU A 104 4.52 28.61 -26.26
N GLU A 105 3.73 29.08 -27.22
CA GLU A 105 2.73 28.27 -27.90
C GLU A 105 3.21 27.94 -29.32
N LEU A 106 3.04 26.69 -29.72
CA LEU A 106 3.35 26.20 -31.05
C LEU A 106 2.13 25.48 -31.65
N PRO A 107 1.89 25.64 -32.96
CA PRO A 107 1.00 24.74 -33.70
C PRO A 107 1.48 23.28 -33.56
N ILE A 108 0.54 22.35 -33.41
CA ILE A 108 0.87 20.97 -33.02
C ILE A 108 1.79 20.26 -34.03
N ASP A 109 1.62 20.49 -35.34
CA ASP A 109 2.50 19.90 -36.36
C ASP A 109 3.93 20.45 -36.29
N SER A 110 4.07 21.75 -36.01
CA SER A 110 5.39 22.37 -35.79
C SER A 110 6.05 21.85 -34.51
N ALA A 111 5.25 21.60 -33.47
CA ALA A 111 5.71 21.01 -32.22
C ALA A 111 6.23 19.58 -32.41
N ILE A 112 5.52 18.76 -33.19
CA ILE A 112 5.94 17.39 -33.55
C ILE A 112 7.27 17.43 -34.30
N GLU A 113 7.39 18.30 -35.30
CA GLU A 113 8.62 18.42 -36.08
C GLU A 113 9.80 18.90 -35.22
N TYR A 114 9.57 19.87 -34.32
CA TYR A 114 10.57 20.37 -33.39
C TYR A 114 11.09 19.25 -32.47
N MET A 115 10.19 18.53 -31.79
CA MET A 115 10.58 17.46 -30.87
C MET A 115 11.24 16.27 -31.57
N ARG A 116 10.87 15.99 -32.82
CA ARG A 116 11.53 14.97 -33.64
C ARG A 116 12.98 15.36 -33.98
N ARG A 117 13.24 16.64 -34.29
CA ARG A 117 14.60 17.15 -34.53
C ARG A 117 15.47 17.11 -33.27
N GLU A 118 14.87 17.35 -32.11
CA GLU A 118 15.52 17.27 -30.79
C GLU A 118 15.70 15.84 -30.26
N GLY A 119 15.26 14.82 -31.02
CA GLY A 119 15.36 13.40 -30.66
C GLY A 119 14.51 13.00 -29.45
N GLN A 120 13.42 13.73 -29.18
CA GLN A 120 12.53 13.51 -28.04
C GLN A 120 11.34 12.62 -28.44
N ASP A 121 11.63 11.36 -28.79
CA ASP A 121 10.64 10.42 -29.36
C ASP A 121 9.39 10.23 -28.47
N PHE A 122 9.56 10.20 -27.14
CA PHE A 122 8.43 10.11 -26.20
C PHE A 122 7.51 11.33 -26.26
N LYS A 123 8.06 12.53 -26.46
CA LYS A 123 7.27 13.77 -26.59
C LYS A 123 6.56 13.83 -27.94
N VAL A 124 7.20 13.33 -29.01
CA VAL A 124 6.58 13.18 -30.32
C VAL A 124 5.33 12.33 -30.23
N GLU A 125 5.41 11.17 -29.57
CA GLU A 125 4.27 10.28 -29.38
C GLU A 125 3.11 10.97 -28.61
N LEU A 126 3.43 11.70 -27.54
CA LEU A 126 2.41 12.46 -26.78
C LEU A 126 1.74 13.54 -27.65
N LEU A 127 2.50 14.22 -28.51
CA LEU A 127 1.97 15.24 -29.42
C LEU A 127 1.09 14.65 -30.51
N GLU A 128 1.45 13.51 -31.07
CA GLU A 128 0.64 12.81 -32.07
C GLU A 128 -0.71 12.40 -31.46
N LEU A 129 -0.75 11.93 -30.21
CA LEU A 129 -2.01 11.66 -29.52
C LEU A 129 -2.82 12.92 -29.22
N LEU A 130 -2.17 14.01 -28.79
CA LEU A 130 -2.86 15.27 -28.57
C LEU A 130 -3.47 15.82 -29.87
N ARG A 131 -2.81 15.60 -31.02
CA ARG A 131 -3.32 15.95 -32.34
C ARG A 131 -4.50 15.08 -32.73
N ASP A 132 -4.42 13.79 -32.50
CA ASP A 132 -5.40 12.83 -33.03
C ASP A 132 -6.62 12.67 -32.09
N LYS A 133 -6.46 12.91 -30.78
CA LYS A 133 -7.46 12.57 -29.74
C LYS A 133 -7.69 13.66 -28.70
N GLY A 134 -6.97 14.78 -28.76
CA GLY A 134 -7.05 15.86 -27.76
C GLY A 134 -6.51 15.50 -26.36
N SER A 135 -6.08 14.25 -26.16
CA SER A 135 -5.65 13.69 -24.87
C SER A 135 -4.40 12.83 -25.03
N THR A 136 -3.53 12.85 -24.02
CA THR A 136 -2.36 11.95 -23.94
C THR A 136 -2.69 10.57 -23.35
N ALA A 137 -3.88 10.43 -22.76
CA ALA A 137 -4.35 9.18 -22.19
C ALA A 137 -4.80 8.21 -23.30
N ILE A 138 -4.48 6.93 -23.13
CA ILE A 138 -4.89 5.88 -24.05
C ILE A 138 -5.93 5.02 -23.33
N ALA A 139 -7.01 4.61 -24.00
CA ALA A 139 -8.10 3.80 -23.44
C ALA A 139 -7.63 2.55 -22.66
N LYS A 140 -6.51 1.97 -23.07
CA LYS A 140 -5.88 0.82 -22.40
C LYS A 140 -5.30 1.14 -21.02
N GLU A 141 -5.05 2.41 -20.72
CA GLU A 141 -4.53 2.91 -19.43
C GLU A 141 -5.66 3.37 -18.49
N THR A 142 -6.78 3.84 -19.05
CA THR A 142 -7.89 4.44 -18.29
C THR A 142 -9.13 3.55 -18.19
N GLY A 143 -9.22 2.49 -19.00
CA GLY A 143 -10.43 1.65 -19.10
C GLY A 143 -11.62 2.36 -19.74
N ASP A 144 -11.39 3.55 -20.30
CA ASP A 144 -12.42 4.46 -20.79
C ASP A 144 -12.15 4.78 -22.27
N GLU A 145 -13.06 4.34 -23.16
CA GLU A 145 -12.99 4.62 -24.60
C GLU A 145 -13.43 6.06 -24.95
N SER A 146 -14.01 6.81 -24.00
CA SER A 146 -14.50 8.17 -24.18
C SER A 146 -13.42 9.26 -24.06
N VAL A 147 -12.14 8.87 -23.89
CA VAL A 147 -11.01 9.79 -23.71
C VAL A 147 -10.58 10.50 -25.02
N ALA A 148 -11.34 10.32 -26.10
CA ALA A 148 -11.14 11.01 -27.37
C ALA A 148 -12.00 12.28 -27.44
N GLY A 149 -11.34 13.44 -27.36
CA GLY A 149 -11.91 14.73 -27.75
C GLY A 149 -11.47 15.13 -29.15
N ASP A 150 -11.86 16.34 -29.58
CA ASP A 150 -11.28 16.94 -30.78
C ASP A 150 -9.78 17.18 -30.60
N GLY A 151 -9.02 16.93 -31.66
CA GLY A 151 -7.58 17.18 -31.70
C GLY A 151 -7.21 18.61 -31.32
N LEU A 152 -6.07 18.79 -30.65
CA LEU A 152 -5.58 20.12 -30.30
C LEU A 152 -4.83 20.76 -31.47
N ASP A 153 -5.21 21.98 -31.85
CA ASP A 153 -4.50 22.73 -32.90
C ASP A 153 -3.14 23.29 -32.44
N SER A 154 -3.00 23.54 -31.13
CA SER A 154 -1.78 24.11 -30.55
C SER A 154 -1.50 23.56 -29.15
N VAL A 155 -0.23 23.58 -28.79
CA VAL A 155 0.28 23.10 -27.51
C VAL A 155 1.25 24.11 -26.91
N SER A 156 1.40 24.09 -25.59
CA SER A 156 2.36 24.92 -24.88
C SER A 156 3.67 24.19 -24.60
N PHE A 157 4.75 24.94 -24.71
CA PHE A 157 6.09 24.56 -24.27
C PHE A 157 6.56 25.53 -23.20
N TYR A 158 7.39 25.00 -22.30
CA TYR A 158 8.09 25.80 -21.31
C TYR A 158 9.59 25.67 -21.53
N LYS A 159 10.24 26.83 -21.63
CA LYS A 159 11.68 26.95 -21.80
C LYS A 159 12.33 27.43 -20.51
N LEU A 160 13.35 26.70 -20.07
CA LEU A 160 14.18 27.01 -18.92
C LEU A 160 15.65 26.96 -19.35
N GLY A 161 16.21 28.12 -19.70
CA GLY A 161 17.54 28.19 -20.30
C GLY A 161 17.51 27.58 -21.69
N ASP A 162 18.37 26.59 -21.96
CA ASP A 162 18.40 25.87 -23.24
C ASP A 162 17.45 24.65 -23.26
N PHE A 163 16.90 24.27 -22.12
CA PHE A 163 15.94 23.17 -22.02
C PHE A 163 14.54 23.63 -22.42
N VAL A 164 13.87 22.85 -23.29
CA VAL A 164 12.49 23.09 -23.76
C VAL A 164 11.68 21.83 -23.53
N ASP A 165 10.52 21.95 -22.90
CA ASP A 165 9.68 20.81 -22.55
C ASP A 165 8.20 21.02 -22.89
N LEU A 166 7.56 19.94 -23.34
CA LEU A 166 6.12 19.90 -23.62
C LEU A 166 5.37 19.83 -22.29
N CYS A 167 4.65 20.91 -21.96
CA CYS A 167 3.94 20.99 -20.70
C CYS A 167 2.79 22.00 -20.75
N ARG A 168 1.69 21.71 -20.04
CA ARG A 168 0.55 22.62 -19.87
C ARG A 168 0.81 23.70 -18.80
N GLY A 169 1.63 23.38 -17.79
CA GLY A 169 1.90 24.23 -16.63
C GLY A 169 0.76 24.22 -15.61
N PRO A 170 0.69 25.21 -14.70
CA PRO A 170 1.54 26.41 -14.63
C PRO A 170 2.97 26.14 -14.10
N HIS A 171 3.85 27.13 -14.26
CA HIS A 171 5.20 27.17 -13.70
C HIS A 171 5.47 28.50 -12.99
N VAL A 172 6.52 28.54 -12.15
CA VAL A 172 7.00 29.80 -11.55
C VAL A 172 7.73 30.66 -12.59
N ASP A 173 7.90 31.96 -12.32
CA ASP A 173 8.50 32.91 -13.28
C ASP A 173 9.98 32.63 -13.56
N HIS A 174 10.73 32.13 -12.57
CA HIS A 174 12.13 31.79 -12.75
C HIS A 174 12.62 30.71 -11.77
N SER A 175 13.70 30.00 -12.12
CA SER A 175 14.26 28.90 -11.32
C SER A 175 14.53 29.24 -9.85
N GLY A 176 14.87 30.49 -9.55
CA GLY A 176 15.09 30.97 -8.17
C GLY A 176 13.87 30.95 -7.24
N GLN A 177 12.65 30.82 -7.77
CA GLN A 177 11.41 30.67 -6.99
C GLN A 177 11.09 29.21 -6.68
N VAL A 178 11.86 28.25 -7.20
CA VAL A 178 11.79 26.85 -6.77
C VAL A 178 12.12 26.78 -5.28
N GLY A 179 11.41 25.93 -4.55
CA GLY A 179 11.63 25.67 -3.13
C GLY A 179 12.96 24.97 -2.83
N HIS A 180 13.10 24.51 -1.59
CA HIS A 180 14.18 23.63 -1.16
C HIS A 180 13.90 22.21 -1.63
N PHE A 181 14.87 21.57 -2.28
CA PHE A 181 14.71 20.24 -2.85
C PHE A 181 15.84 19.27 -2.48
N LYS A 182 15.53 17.97 -2.57
CA LYS A 182 16.47 16.86 -2.36
C LYS A 182 16.18 15.74 -3.36
N LEU A 183 17.18 15.28 -4.11
CA LEU A 183 17.04 14.07 -4.92
C LEU A 183 17.18 12.84 -4.02
N ARG A 184 16.27 11.86 -4.18
CA ARG A 184 16.08 10.77 -3.22
C ARG A 184 16.48 9.41 -3.78
N SER A 185 15.86 8.97 -4.86
CA SER A 185 15.98 7.59 -5.33
C SER A 185 15.78 7.48 -6.83
N ILE A 186 16.38 6.43 -7.40
CA ILE A 186 16.22 6.05 -8.80
C ILE A 186 15.37 4.77 -8.82
N ALA A 187 14.34 4.74 -9.67
CA ALA A 187 13.50 3.57 -9.89
C ALA A 187 13.43 3.26 -11.39
N GLY A 188 13.16 2.00 -11.74
CA GLY A 188 12.79 1.64 -13.10
C GLY A 188 11.31 1.96 -13.34
N ALA A 189 11.00 2.58 -14.46
CA ALA A 189 9.64 2.75 -14.95
C ALA A 189 9.55 2.22 -16.38
N TYR A 190 8.39 1.71 -16.78
CA TYR A 190 8.15 1.40 -18.19
C TYR A 190 7.34 2.53 -18.81
N TRP A 191 7.68 2.91 -20.04
CA TRP A 191 6.88 3.92 -20.75
C TRP A 191 5.42 3.47 -20.82
N ARG A 192 4.50 4.36 -20.42
CA ARG A 192 3.05 4.07 -20.27
C ARG A 192 2.68 2.95 -19.30
N GLY A 193 3.60 2.51 -18.46
CA GLY A 193 3.36 1.40 -17.54
C GLY A 193 3.25 0.02 -18.21
N ASP A 194 3.50 -0.10 -19.51
CA ASP A 194 3.49 -1.39 -20.22
C ASP A 194 4.91 -1.98 -20.24
N ALA A 195 5.08 -3.16 -19.63
CA ALA A 195 6.37 -3.86 -19.56
C ALA A 195 6.98 -4.23 -20.92
N LYS A 196 6.20 -4.15 -22.02
CA LYS A 196 6.70 -4.33 -23.40
C LYS A 196 7.39 -3.09 -23.96
N ASN A 197 7.19 -1.93 -23.35
CA ASN A 197 7.76 -0.66 -23.79
C ASN A 197 9.18 -0.44 -23.23
N PRO A 198 9.94 0.53 -23.78
CA PRO A 198 11.27 0.86 -23.27
C PRO A 198 11.26 1.15 -21.76
N GLN A 199 12.27 0.62 -21.07
CA GLN A 199 12.51 0.93 -19.67
C GLN A 199 13.16 2.33 -19.55
N LEU A 200 12.60 3.13 -18.64
CA LEU A 200 13.04 4.47 -18.27
C LEU A 200 13.59 4.44 -16.85
N GLN A 201 14.43 5.43 -16.55
CA GLN A 201 14.97 5.66 -15.22
C GLN A 201 14.23 6.85 -14.61
N ARG A 202 13.48 6.58 -13.53
CA ARG A 202 12.69 7.55 -12.79
C ARG A 202 13.52 8.11 -11.63
N ILE A 203 13.81 9.41 -11.65
CA ILE A 203 14.42 10.10 -10.51
C ILE A 203 13.31 10.68 -9.64
N HIS A 204 13.25 10.29 -8.37
CA HIS A 204 12.35 10.86 -7.36
C HIS A 204 13.04 11.93 -6.53
N ALA A 205 12.31 13.01 -6.24
CA ALA A 205 12.80 14.14 -5.48
C ALA A 205 11.73 14.74 -4.55
N LEU A 206 12.18 15.44 -3.52
CA LEU A 206 11.36 16.22 -2.59
C LEU A 206 11.46 17.71 -2.94
N CYS A 207 10.40 18.47 -2.67
CA CYS A 207 10.44 19.94 -2.76
C CYS A 207 9.42 20.61 -1.84
N PHE A 208 9.93 21.52 -1.00
CA PHE A 208 9.19 22.28 0.03
C PHE A 208 9.55 23.77 0.01
N ASP A 209 8.71 24.62 0.58
CA ASP A 209 8.97 26.07 0.61
C ASP A 209 10.10 26.42 1.56
N THR A 210 10.21 25.72 2.68
CA THR A 210 11.24 25.95 3.69
C THR A 210 12.23 24.79 3.77
N LYS A 211 13.42 25.08 4.32
CA LYS A 211 14.42 24.03 4.56
C LYS A 211 13.97 23.11 5.70
N GLU A 212 13.30 23.67 6.70
CA GLU A 212 12.82 22.99 7.88
C GLU A 212 11.78 21.91 7.52
N GLU A 213 10.84 22.21 6.61
CA GLU A 213 9.88 21.23 6.10
C GLU A 213 10.56 20.11 5.31
N LEU A 214 11.54 20.45 4.47
CA LEU A 214 12.32 19.46 3.73
C LEU A 214 13.09 18.53 4.66
N ASP A 215 13.80 19.09 5.65
CA ASP A 215 14.59 18.32 6.61
C ASP A 215 13.67 17.45 7.49
N ALA A 216 12.48 17.95 7.88
CA ALA A 216 11.47 17.18 8.59
C ALA A 216 10.93 16.01 7.76
N GLU A 217 10.66 16.21 6.47
CA GLU A 217 10.21 15.14 5.58
C GLU A 217 11.31 14.10 5.34
N ILE A 218 12.57 14.52 5.18
CA ILE A 218 13.71 13.60 5.08
C ILE A 218 13.79 12.72 6.33
N LEU A 219 13.72 13.33 7.52
CA LEU A 219 13.74 12.60 8.79
C LEU A 219 12.57 11.62 8.89
N ARG A 220 11.36 12.04 8.48
CA ARG A 220 10.17 11.17 8.46
C ARG A 220 10.38 9.94 7.57
N LEU A 221 10.97 10.12 6.40
CA LEU A 221 11.28 9.04 5.46
C LEU A 221 12.38 8.10 5.97
N GLU A 222 13.38 8.63 6.66
CA GLU A 222 14.41 7.81 7.32
C GLU A 222 13.81 6.94 8.44
N GLU A 223 12.93 7.51 9.27
CA GLU A 223 12.19 6.75 10.29
C GLU A 223 11.25 5.71 9.67
N GLN A 224 10.60 6.02 8.56
CA GLN A 224 9.80 5.06 7.79
C GLN A 224 10.66 3.90 7.27
N ALA A 225 11.83 4.18 6.71
CA ALA A 225 12.74 3.15 6.20
C ALA A 225 13.27 2.22 7.31
N LYS A 226 13.44 2.73 8.54
CA LYS A 226 13.80 1.91 9.70
C LYS A 226 12.67 0.97 10.14
N ARG A 227 11.42 1.30 9.82
CA ARG A 227 10.22 0.55 10.19
C ARG A 227 9.74 -0.42 9.12
N ASP A 228 10.35 -0.42 7.94
CA ASP A 228 9.97 -1.28 6.82
C ASP A 228 9.85 -2.76 7.22
N HIS A 229 8.65 -3.31 7.05
CA HIS A 229 8.35 -4.69 7.46
C HIS A 229 9.19 -5.74 6.72
N ARG A 230 9.73 -5.44 5.53
CA ARG A 230 10.59 -6.36 4.77
C ARG A 230 11.94 -6.48 5.44
N LYS A 231 12.49 -5.36 5.92
CA LYS A 231 13.75 -5.33 6.65
C LYS A 231 13.59 -5.99 8.01
N ILE A 232 12.61 -5.54 8.80
CA ILE A 232 12.38 -6.06 10.15
C ILE A 232 11.93 -7.53 10.10
N GLY A 233 11.07 -7.89 9.16
CA GLY A 233 10.61 -9.27 8.97
C GLY A 233 11.75 -10.24 8.67
N LYS A 234 12.75 -9.80 7.89
CA LYS A 234 13.98 -10.58 7.67
C LYS A 234 14.85 -10.64 8.93
N GLU A 235 15.09 -9.51 9.59
CA GLU A 235 15.90 -9.43 10.82
C GLU A 235 15.35 -10.29 11.96
N LEU A 236 14.02 -10.36 12.09
CA LEU A 236 13.32 -11.14 13.11
C LEU A 236 12.95 -12.56 12.66
N GLY A 237 13.24 -12.93 11.41
CA GLY A 237 12.92 -14.26 10.87
C GLY A 237 11.42 -14.56 10.86
N LEU A 238 10.59 -13.60 10.46
CA LEU A 238 9.12 -13.72 10.45
C LEU A 238 8.62 -14.34 9.14
N PHE A 239 9.17 -13.94 8.01
CA PHE A 239 8.78 -14.45 6.70
C PHE A 239 9.95 -14.35 5.72
N THR A 240 9.84 -15.06 4.60
CA THR A 240 10.72 -14.91 3.45
C THR A 240 9.92 -15.02 2.16
N ILE A 241 10.42 -14.42 1.09
CA ILE A 241 9.88 -14.57 -0.27
C ILE A 241 11.01 -15.16 -1.11
N VAL A 242 10.74 -16.30 -1.74
CA VAL A 242 11.74 -17.09 -2.46
C VAL A 242 11.32 -17.15 -3.92
N GLU A 243 12.26 -16.89 -4.83
CA GLU A 243 11.99 -16.78 -6.26
C GLU A 243 11.42 -18.08 -6.83
N GLU A 244 11.95 -19.22 -6.41
CA GLU A 244 11.53 -20.56 -6.82
C GLU A 244 10.10 -20.90 -6.39
N VAL A 245 9.58 -20.26 -5.33
CA VAL A 245 8.17 -20.39 -4.90
C VAL A 245 7.27 -19.47 -5.72
N GLY A 246 7.75 -18.28 -6.06
CA GLY A 246 7.05 -17.30 -6.90
C GLY A 246 6.83 -15.95 -6.20
N ALA A 247 6.82 -14.89 -7.00
CA ALA A 247 6.64 -13.53 -6.50
C ALA A 247 5.25 -13.34 -5.87
N GLY A 248 5.22 -12.69 -4.70
CA GLY A 248 3.98 -12.43 -3.97
C GLY A 248 3.39 -13.66 -3.27
N LEU A 249 4.18 -14.73 -3.09
CA LEU A 249 3.80 -15.94 -2.35
C LEU A 249 4.73 -16.08 -1.12
N PRO A 250 4.44 -15.39 -0.01
CA PRO A 250 5.33 -15.40 1.15
C PRO A 250 5.33 -16.74 1.88
N LEU A 251 6.52 -17.16 2.30
CA LEU A 251 6.72 -18.27 3.22
C LEU A 251 6.77 -17.72 4.65
N TRP A 252 5.83 -18.17 5.47
CA TRP A 252 5.80 -17.85 6.89
C TRP A 252 6.80 -18.71 7.66
N LEU A 253 7.75 -18.08 8.33
CA LEU A 253 8.73 -18.75 9.18
C LEU A 253 8.14 -19.01 10.57
N PRO A 254 8.72 -19.89 11.41
CA PRO A 254 8.13 -20.26 12.70
C PRO A 254 7.73 -19.05 13.57
N ALA A 255 8.58 -18.03 13.65
CA ALA A 255 8.27 -16.84 14.44
C ALA A 255 7.11 -16.02 13.86
N GLY A 256 7.03 -15.87 12.54
CA GLY A 256 5.89 -15.21 11.90
C GLY A 256 4.60 -16.03 12.00
N ASN A 257 4.69 -17.36 11.96
CA ASN A 257 3.52 -18.21 12.10
C ASN A 257 2.87 -18.11 13.48
N VAL A 258 3.66 -17.95 14.55
CA VAL A 258 3.13 -17.67 15.90
C VAL A 258 2.23 -16.42 15.88
N ILE A 259 2.66 -15.35 15.21
CA ILE A 259 1.87 -14.13 15.11
C ILE A 259 0.55 -14.39 14.37
N ARG A 260 0.59 -15.15 13.26
CA ARG A 260 -0.63 -15.52 12.53
C ARG A 260 -1.58 -16.33 13.39
N ASP A 261 -1.07 -17.37 14.06
CA ASP A 261 -1.87 -18.29 14.87
C ASP A 261 -2.56 -17.53 16.02
N GLU A 262 -1.86 -16.59 16.68
CA GLU A 262 -2.44 -15.74 17.73
C GLU A 262 -3.51 -14.78 17.21
N LEU A 263 -3.28 -14.16 16.04
CA LEU A 263 -4.28 -13.30 15.39
C LEU A 263 -5.53 -14.10 14.99
N GLU A 264 -5.32 -15.29 14.42
CA GLU A 264 -6.42 -16.17 14.02
C GLU A 264 -7.19 -16.68 15.23
N HIS A 265 -6.49 -17.03 16.32
CA HIS A 265 -7.09 -17.46 17.57
C HIS A 265 -7.96 -16.36 18.18
N LEU A 266 -7.44 -15.13 18.21
CA LEU A 266 -8.19 -13.95 18.64
C LEU A 266 -9.47 -13.77 17.82
N ALA A 267 -9.37 -13.76 16.50
CA ALA A 267 -10.52 -13.61 15.63
C ALA A 267 -11.54 -14.73 15.85
N ARG A 268 -11.10 -16.00 15.92
CA ARG A 268 -11.99 -17.15 16.20
C ARG A 268 -12.79 -16.97 17.49
N GLN A 269 -12.17 -16.47 18.56
CA GLN A 269 -12.84 -16.25 19.85
C GLN A 269 -13.90 -15.16 19.75
N GLU A 270 -13.55 -14.01 19.16
CA GLU A 270 -14.43 -12.85 19.03
C GLU A 270 -15.59 -13.11 18.06
N GLU A 271 -15.31 -13.76 16.94
CA GLU A 271 -16.32 -14.18 15.98
C GLU A 271 -17.31 -15.16 16.59
N ARG A 272 -16.83 -16.16 17.33
CA ARG A 272 -17.71 -17.12 18.01
C ARG A 272 -18.58 -16.43 19.07
N ALA A 273 -18.02 -15.49 19.84
CA ALA A 273 -18.77 -14.71 20.81
C ALA A 273 -19.83 -13.82 20.13
N ALA A 274 -19.58 -13.36 18.91
CA ALA A 274 -20.52 -12.61 18.09
C ALA A 274 -21.48 -13.48 17.26
N GLY A 275 -21.52 -14.79 17.50
CA GLY A 275 -22.48 -15.72 16.87
C GLY A 275 -22.13 -16.12 15.43
N TYR A 276 -20.88 -15.98 15.01
CA TYR A 276 -20.43 -16.49 13.71
C TYR A 276 -20.25 -18.00 13.74
N GLN A 277 -20.63 -18.63 12.64
CA GLN A 277 -20.47 -20.05 12.36
C GLN A 277 -19.31 -20.22 11.38
N ARG A 278 -18.27 -20.91 11.83
CA ARG A 278 -17.07 -21.07 11.03
C ARG A 278 -17.25 -22.18 9.99
N VAL A 279 -16.88 -21.90 8.75
CA VAL A 279 -16.90 -22.84 7.62
C VAL A 279 -15.50 -23.01 7.04
N SER A 280 -15.35 -23.97 6.13
CA SER A 280 -14.13 -24.19 5.34
C SER A 280 -14.54 -24.56 3.93
N THR A 281 -14.02 -23.86 2.93
CA THR A 281 -14.42 -24.07 1.53
C THR A 281 -13.22 -24.32 0.61
N PRO A 282 -13.40 -25.02 -0.53
CA PRO A 282 -12.31 -25.29 -1.48
C PRO A 282 -11.65 -24.01 -2.02
N HIS A 283 -10.36 -24.10 -2.37
CA HIS A 283 -9.60 -22.99 -2.94
C HIS A 283 -9.64 -22.97 -4.48
N ILE A 284 -10.26 -23.98 -5.08
CA ILE A 284 -10.40 -24.18 -6.51
C ILE A 284 -11.84 -24.60 -6.83
N THR A 285 -12.40 -24.07 -7.91
CA THR A 285 -13.77 -24.34 -8.33
C THR A 285 -13.93 -24.16 -9.84
N LYS A 286 -15.07 -24.61 -10.39
CA LYS A 286 -15.39 -24.47 -11.80
C LYS A 286 -15.66 -23.02 -12.18
N GLY A 287 -15.32 -22.63 -13.41
CA GLY A 287 -15.58 -21.29 -13.95
C GLY A 287 -17.05 -20.88 -13.89
N GLU A 288 -18.00 -21.82 -14.01
CA GLU A 288 -19.44 -21.56 -13.91
C GLU A 288 -19.84 -20.81 -12.64
N LEU A 289 -19.21 -21.11 -11.48
CA LEU A 289 -19.49 -20.41 -10.22
C LEU A 289 -19.05 -18.94 -10.28
N TYR A 290 -17.95 -18.64 -10.98
CA TYR A 290 -17.46 -17.28 -11.16
C TYR A 290 -18.19 -16.50 -12.24
N HIS A 291 -18.75 -17.18 -13.24
CA HIS A 291 -19.73 -16.57 -14.14
C HIS A 291 -21.02 -16.21 -13.38
N LYS A 292 -21.59 -17.15 -12.60
CA LYS A 292 -22.80 -16.92 -11.80
C LYS A 292 -22.63 -15.75 -10.83
N SER A 293 -21.51 -15.70 -10.11
CA SER A 293 -21.22 -14.57 -9.22
C SER A 293 -20.80 -13.28 -9.92
N GLY A 294 -20.45 -13.34 -11.21
CA GLY A 294 -19.95 -12.23 -12.02
C GLY A 294 -18.49 -11.86 -11.81
N HIS A 295 -17.71 -12.65 -11.07
CA HIS A 295 -16.26 -12.43 -10.95
C HIS A 295 -15.53 -12.62 -12.29
N LEU A 296 -15.93 -13.57 -13.14
CA LEU A 296 -15.31 -13.67 -14.47
C LEU A 296 -15.64 -12.47 -15.37
N PRO A 297 -16.91 -12.04 -15.51
CA PRO A 297 -17.26 -10.84 -16.27
C PRO A 297 -16.54 -9.56 -15.84
N TYR A 298 -16.38 -9.31 -14.53
CA TYR A 298 -15.91 -8.02 -14.02
C TYR A 298 -14.50 -8.04 -13.40
N TYR A 299 -13.94 -9.22 -13.12
CA TYR A 299 -12.71 -9.40 -12.33
C TYR A 299 -11.72 -10.39 -12.94
N ALA A 300 -11.93 -10.87 -14.17
CA ALA A 300 -11.08 -11.88 -14.81
C ALA A 300 -9.61 -11.45 -14.93
N GLU A 301 -9.33 -10.16 -15.17
CA GLU A 301 -7.96 -9.65 -15.31
C GLU A 301 -7.12 -9.80 -14.03
N ASP A 302 -7.79 -9.77 -12.88
CA ASP A 302 -7.18 -9.92 -11.55
C ASP A 302 -7.25 -11.38 -11.03
N MET A 303 -7.77 -12.31 -11.83
CA MET A 303 -7.80 -13.74 -11.51
C MET A 303 -6.59 -14.47 -12.09
N TYR A 304 -6.15 -15.54 -11.42
CA TYR A 304 -5.20 -16.46 -12.03
C TYR A 304 -5.84 -17.16 -13.24
N ALA A 305 -5.02 -17.42 -14.25
CA ALA A 305 -5.45 -18.16 -15.44
C ALA A 305 -6.09 -19.51 -15.07
N PRO A 306 -7.10 -19.96 -15.84
CA PRO A 306 -7.76 -21.22 -15.57
C PRO A 306 -6.80 -22.42 -15.71
N ILE A 307 -7.05 -23.43 -14.90
CA ILE A 307 -6.49 -24.76 -15.02
C ILE A 307 -7.48 -25.61 -15.82
N MET A 308 -7.09 -26.06 -17.01
CA MET A 308 -7.93 -26.92 -17.85
C MET A 308 -7.87 -28.36 -17.37
N ILE A 309 -9.01 -28.92 -16.95
CA ILE A 309 -9.16 -30.32 -16.52
C ILE A 309 -10.42 -30.87 -17.18
N ASP A 310 -10.32 -31.99 -17.90
CA ASP A 310 -11.45 -32.67 -18.54
C ASP A 310 -12.37 -31.73 -19.35
N GLU A 311 -11.76 -30.87 -20.19
CA GLU A 311 -12.44 -29.85 -21.00
C GLU A 311 -13.20 -28.77 -20.20
N GLN A 312 -12.97 -28.69 -18.88
CA GLN A 312 -13.55 -27.70 -17.99
C GLN A 312 -12.49 -26.75 -17.44
N GLU A 313 -12.86 -25.48 -17.33
CA GLU A 313 -12.05 -24.46 -16.69
C GLU A 313 -12.23 -24.48 -15.16
N TYR A 314 -11.13 -24.66 -14.44
CA TYR A 314 -11.07 -24.50 -13.00
C TYR A 314 -10.24 -23.28 -12.63
N TYR A 315 -10.68 -22.52 -11.64
CA TYR A 315 -10.00 -21.30 -11.19
C TYR A 315 -9.63 -21.39 -9.72
N LEU A 316 -8.46 -20.86 -9.38
CA LEU A 316 -8.14 -20.52 -7.99
C LEU A 316 -9.05 -19.38 -7.53
N ARG A 317 -9.55 -19.46 -6.31
CA ARG A 317 -10.51 -18.48 -5.82
C ARG A 317 -9.87 -17.09 -5.58
N PRO A 318 -10.43 -16.00 -6.13
CA PRO A 318 -9.99 -14.64 -5.81
C PRO A 318 -10.65 -14.08 -4.54
N MET A 319 -11.78 -14.67 -4.13
CA MET A 319 -12.63 -14.30 -3.00
C MET A 319 -13.40 -15.51 -2.47
N ASN A 320 -13.85 -15.47 -1.21
CA ASN A 320 -14.60 -16.58 -0.60
C ASN A 320 -16.11 -16.50 -0.85
N CYS A 321 -16.66 -15.31 -1.15
CA CYS A 321 -18.10 -15.04 -1.27
C CYS A 321 -18.91 -16.11 -2.03
N PRO A 322 -18.53 -16.52 -3.26
CA PRO A 322 -19.35 -17.48 -4.02
C PRO A 322 -19.50 -18.82 -3.30
N HIS A 323 -18.48 -19.26 -2.56
CA HIS A 323 -18.53 -20.51 -1.83
C HIS A 323 -19.44 -20.42 -0.60
N HIS A 324 -19.40 -19.28 0.11
CA HIS A 324 -20.28 -19.05 1.26
C HIS A 324 -21.75 -18.93 0.83
N HIS A 325 -22.01 -18.35 -0.35
CA HIS A 325 -23.36 -18.30 -0.92
C HIS A 325 -23.90 -19.71 -1.21
N MET A 326 -23.04 -20.62 -1.71
CA MET A 326 -23.42 -22.02 -1.91
C MET A 326 -23.72 -22.75 -0.59
N ILE A 327 -23.03 -22.40 0.50
CA ILE A 327 -23.34 -22.94 1.83
C ILE A 327 -24.68 -22.39 2.32
N TYR A 328 -24.91 -21.08 2.23
CA TYR A 328 -26.19 -20.50 2.64
C TYR A 328 -27.36 -21.11 1.85
N ALA A 329 -27.21 -21.27 0.53
CA ALA A 329 -28.22 -21.84 -0.35
C ALA A 329 -28.48 -23.34 -0.14
N HIS A 330 -27.64 -24.05 0.62
CA HIS A 330 -27.84 -25.46 0.93
C HIS A 330 -29.04 -25.69 1.84
N ASP A 331 -29.23 -24.79 2.82
CA ASP A 331 -30.24 -24.91 3.87
C ASP A 331 -31.48 -24.06 3.56
N GLN A 332 -32.59 -24.38 4.23
CA GLN A 332 -33.79 -23.55 4.24
C GLN A 332 -33.83 -22.70 5.50
N TRP A 333 -33.92 -21.38 5.32
CA TRP A 333 -33.90 -20.41 6.41
C TRP A 333 -35.29 -19.83 6.67
N SER A 334 -35.67 -19.69 7.94
CA SER A 334 -36.79 -18.89 8.40
C SER A 334 -36.31 -17.49 8.79
N TYR A 335 -37.21 -16.51 8.77
CA TYR A 335 -36.94 -15.17 9.30
C TYR A 335 -36.43 -15.19 10.75
N ARG A 336 -36.74 -16.25 11.51
CA ARG A 336 -36.30 -16.46 12.91
C ARG A 336 -34.84 -16.89 13.03
N ASP A 337 -34.29 -17.49 11.99
CA ASP A 337 -32.91 -17.97 11.97
C ASP A 337 -31.93 -16.85 11.60
N LEU A 338 -32.44 -15.76 11.01
CA LEU A 338 -31.64 -14.61 10.61
C LEU A 338 -31.34 -13.67 11.78
N PRO A 339 -30.11 -13.16 11.90
CA PRO A 339 -29.05 -13.20 10.90
C PRO A 339 -28.16 -14.46 10.96
N VAL A 340 -27.81 -15.00 9.80
CA VAL A 340 -26.83 -16.09 9.63
C VAL A 340 -25.48 -15.49 9.33
N ARG A 341 -24.44 -15.89 10.06
CA ARG A 341 -23.09 -15.32 9.94
C ARG A 341 -22.09 -16.42 9.65
N LEU A 342 -21.59 -16.51 8.42
CA LEU A 342 -20.59 -17.50 8.04
C LEU A 342 -19.19 -16.86 8.03
N SER A 343 -18.23 -17.40 8.79
CA SER A 343 -16.83 -16.92 8.77
C SER A 343 -15.85 -17.99 8.30
N GLU A 344 -14.78 -17.57 7.64
CA GLU A 344 -13.69 -18.44 7.20
C GLU A 344 -12.38 -17.64 7.18
N TYR A 345 -11.31 -18.23 7.73
CA TYR A 345 -9.97 -17.79 7.36
C TYR A 345 -9.62 -18.35 5.99
N GLY A 346 -10.10 -17.65 4.96
CA GLY A 346 -10.09 -18.14 3.58
C GLY A 346 -8.83 -17.73 2.84
N GLN A 347 -8.05 -18.73 2.40
CA GLN A 347 -6.92 -18.53 1.51
C GLN A 347 -7.40 -18.24 0.08
N VAL A 348 -7.04 -17.09 -0.48
CA VAL A 348 -7.42 -16.63 -1.81
C VAL A 348 -6.19 -16.23 -2.63
N TYR A 349 -6.38 -16.07 -3.95
CA TYR A 349 -5.33 -15.75 -4.91
C TYR A 349 -5.77 -14.66 -5.89
N ARG A 350 -4.98 -13.59 -6.01
CA ARG A 350 -5.19 -12.50 -6.98
C ARG A 350 -3.97 -12.32 -7.87
N TYR A 351 -4.19 -12.13 -9.15
CA TYR A 351 -3.15 -11.88 -10.13
C TYR A 351 -2.72 -10.41 -10.10
N GLU A 352 -2.02 -10.05 -9.04
CA GLU A 352 -1.43 -8.71 -8.91
C GLU A 352 -0.25 -8.55 -9.88
N ALA A 353 -0.18 -7.40 -10.57
CA ALA A 353 0.94 -7.05 -11.43
C ALA A 353 2.26 -7.13 -10.64
N SER A 354 3.30 -7.71 -11.24
CA SER A 354 4.58 -7.98 -10.55
C SER A 354 5.21 -6.71 -9.95
N GLY A 355 5.11 -5.58 -10.65
CA GLY A 355 5.58 -4.28 -10.16
C GLY A 355 4.78 -3.69 -8.99
N GLY A 356 3.57 -4.21 -8.73
CA GLY A 356 2.73 -3.81 -7.59
C GLY A 356 3.00 -4.62 -6.31
N LEU A 357 3.74 -5.73 -6.39
CA LEU A 357 4.01 -6.58 -5.24
C LEU A 357 4.97 -5.90 -4.25
N SER A 358 4.68 -6.01 -2.96
CA SER A 358 5.51 -5.40 -1.91
C SER A 358 5.43 -6.18 -0.61
N GLY A 359 6.48 -6.97 -0.33
CA GLY A 359 6.63 -7.73 0.92
C GLY A 359 5.37 -8.51 1.26
N LEU A 360 4.79 -8.25 2.44
CA LEU A 360 3.48 -8.79 2.83
C LEU A 360 2.32 -7.80 2.62
N MET A 361 2.60 -6.53 2.30
CA MET A 361 1.56 -5.50 2.12
C MET A 361 0.69 -5.72 0.87
N ARG A 362 1.32 -6.21 -0.21
CA ARG A 362 0.65 -6.55 -1.47
C ARG A 362 1.25 -7.83 -2.05
N VAL A 363 0.46 -8.90 -2.02
CA VAL A 363 0.83 -10.28 -2.31
C VAL A 363 -0.21 -10.90 -3.24
N ARG A 364 0.16 -12.00 -3.90
CA ARG A 364 -0.76 -12.74 -4.78
C ARG A 364 -1.54 -13.82 -4.04
N GLY A 365 -0.94 -14.46 -3.04
CA GLY A 365 -1.60 -15.44 -2.18
C GLY A 365 -1.72 -14.88 -0.77
N PHE A 366 -2.92 -14.84 -0.23
CA PHE A 366 -3.17 -14.32 1.12
C PHE A 366 -4.39 -14.96 1.77
N CYS A 367 -4.43 -14.90 3.10
CA CYS A 367 -5.52 -15.46 3.90
C CYS A 367 -6.22 -14.35 4.69
N GLN A 368 -7.54 -14.26 4.59
CA GLN A 368 -8.34 -13.19 5.21
C GLN A 368 -9.29 -13.72 6.26
N ASN A 369 -9.56 -12.91 7.29
CA ASN A 369 -10.60 -13.19 8.29
C ASN A 369 -12.00 -12.88 7.75
N ASP A 370 -12.30 -13.47 6.60
CA ASP A 370 -13.46 -13.15 5.78
C ASP A 370 -14.74 -13.73 6.36
N ALA A 371 -15.85 -13.02 6.17
CA ALA A 371 -17.15 -13.50 6.59
C ALA A 371 -18.28 -12.84 5.78
N HIS A 372 -19.36 -13.58 5.66
CA HIS A 372 -20.57 -13.19 4.97
C HIS A 372 -21.76 -13.33 5.92
N ILE A 373 -22.42 -12.19 6.18
CA ILE A 373 -23.61 -12.13 7.03
C ILE A 373 -24.82 -12.03 6.12
N TYR A 374 -25.78 -12.91 6.32
CA TYR A 374 -27.06 -12.94 5.62
C TYR A 374 -28.11 -12.47 6.61
N CYS A 375 -28.74 -11.35 6.33
CA CYS A 375 -29.70 -10.73 7.24
C CYS A 375 -30.93 -10.22 6.49
N ARG A 376 -32.00 -9.94 7.24
CA ARG A 376 -33.13 -9.20 6.69
C ARG A 376 -32.76 -7.73 6.50
N GLU A 377 -33.57 -7.04 5.72
CA GLU A 377 -33.43 -5.60 5.50
C GLU A 377 -33.45 -4.80 6.80
N ASP A 378 -34.40 -5.10 7.69
CA ASP A 378 -34.58 -4.43 8.97
C ASP A 378 -33.41 -4.68 9.95
N GLN A 379 -32.57 -5.68 9.68
CA GLN A 379 -31.39 -6.03 10.47
C GLN A 379 -30.09 -5.46 9.88
N ALA A 380 -30.08 -5.03 8.63
CA ALA A 380 -28.85 -4.71 7.89
C ALA A 380 -28.04 -3.58 8.54
N LYS A 381 -28.71 -2.53 9.01
CA LYS A 381 -28.06 -1.40 9.70
C LYS A 381 -27.35 -1.86 10.98
N ASP A 382 -28.05 -2.59 11.84
CA ASP A 382 -27.54 -3.03 13.14
C ASP A 382 -26.39 -4.03 12.98
N GLU A 383 -26.47 -4.95 12.00
CA GLU A 383 -25.36 -5.86 11.67
C GLU A 383 -24.14 -5.11 11.13
N PHE A 384 -24.35 -4.10 10.27
CA PHE A 384 -23.26 -3.29 9.74
C PHE A 384 -22.56 -2.50 10.85
N LEU A 385 -23.33 -1.89 11.76
CA LEU A 385 -22.83 -1.19 12.94
C LEU A 385 -22.09 -2.12 13.91
N ALA A 386 -22.60 -3.32 14.15
CA ALA A 386 -21.93 -4.33 14.98
C ALA A 386 -20.55 -4.72 14.40
N VAL A 387 -20.45 -4.84 13.08
CA VAL A 387 -19.17 -5.06 12.39
C VAL A 387 -18.23 -3.86 12.56
N MET A 388 -18.71 -2.61 12.48
CA MET A 388 -17.87 -1.43 12.74
C MET A 388 -17.30 -1.42 14.16
N HIS A 389 -18.13 -1.74 15.16
CA HIS A 389 -17.67 -1.84 16.53
C HIS A 389 -16.65 -2.97 16.72
N MET A 390 -16.79 -4.08 16.00
CA MET A 390 -15.81 -5.17 15.98
C MET A 390 -14.45 -4.68 15.43
N HIS A 391 -14.43 -3.92 14.33
CA HIS A 391 -13.21 -3.30 13.80
C HIS A 391 -12.53 -2.42 14.84
N ALA A 392 -13.28 -1.47 15.40
CA ALA A 392 -12.76 -0.53 16.40
C ALA A 392 -12.28 -1.25 17.67
N LYS A 393 -12.94 -2.34 18.08
CA LYS A 393 -12.51 -3.18 19.20
C LYS A 393 -11.15 -3.81 18.93
N TYR A 394 -10.94 -4.40 17.75
CA TYR A 394 -9.64 -4.95 17.38
C TYR A 394 -8.57 -3.87 17.37
N TYR A 395 -8.84 -2.73 16.72
CA TYR A 395 -7.85 -1.66 16.59
C TYR A 395 -7.38 -1.14 17.94
N ARG A 396 -8.29 -0.96 18.90
CA ARG A 396 -7.94 -0.63 20.29
C ARG A 396 -7.05 -1.69 20.96
N MET A 397 -7.32 -2.99 20.75
CA MET A 397 -6.45 -4.06 21.30
C MET A 397 -5.03 -4.01 20.74
N PHE A 398 -4.83 -3.49 19.53
CA PHE A 398 -3.51 -3.32 18.93
C PHE A 398 -2.89 -1.95 19.21
N GLY A 399 -3.57 -1.06 19.95
CA GLY A 399 -3.08 0.32 20.17
C GLY A 399 -3.17 1.22 18.92
N ILE A 400 -4.08 0.89 17.99
CA ILE A 400 -4.36 1.68 16.79
C ILE A 400 -5.49 2.66 17.14
N GLU A 401 -5.12 3.88 17.51
CA GLU A 401 -6.08 4.92 17.93
C GLU A 401 -6.47 5.87 16.77
N ASP A 402 -5.54 6.15 15.85
CA ASP A 402 -5.73 7.08 14.74
C ASP A 402 -6.23 6.33 13.48
N PHE A 403 -7.55 6.12 13.42
CA PHE A 403 -8.23 5.56 12.27
C PHE A 403 -9.49 6.37 11.90
N TRP A 404 -9.84 6.31 10.62
CA TRP A 404 -11.06 6.91 10.07
C TRP A 404 -11.65 6.01 8.97
N MET A 405 -12.90 6.23 8.60
CA MET A 405 -13.60 5.41 7.61
C MET A 405 -13.74 6.15 6.28
N ARG A 406 -13.45 5.48 5.17
CA ARG A 406 -13.71 5.99 3.83
C ARG A 406 -14.96 5.34 3.27
N LEU A 407 -16.04 6.10 3.11
CA LEU A 407 -17.23 5.66 2.37
C LEU A 407 -16.96 5.87 0.88
N SER A 408 -16.85 4.77 0.15
CA SER A 408 -16.60 4.81 -1.28
C SER A 408 -17.92 4.76 -2.04
N LEU A 409 -18.18 5.80 -2.83
CA LEU A 409 -19.39 5.99 -3.61
C LEU A 409 -19.19 5.49 -5.06
N PRO A 410 -20.27 5.09 -5.76
CA PRO A 410 -20.19 4.81 -7.19
C PRO A 410 -19.92 6.09 -7.97
N ASP A 411 -19.28 5.97 -9.13
CA ASP A 411 -19.24 7.05 -10.11
C ASP A 411 -20.58 7.09 -10.85
N PHE A 412 -21.42 8.07 -10.53
CA PHE A 412 -22.73 8.23 -11.17
C PHE A 412 -22.62 8.72 -12.62
N ASP A 413 -21.47 9.26 -13.02
CA ASP A 413 -21.21 9.72 -14.40
C ASP A 413 -20.62 8.60 -15.28
N ASN A 414 -20.15 7.49 -14.69
CA ASN A 414 -19.65 6.31 -15.39
C ASN A 414 -20.18 5.00 -14.75
N LEU A 415 -21.39 4.63 -15.15
CA LEU A 415 -22.11 3.47 -14.59
C LEU A 415 -21.67 2.12 -15.17
N ASP A 416 -20.89 2.08 -16.26
CA ASP A 416 -20.50 0.82 -16.94
C ASP A 416 -19.68 -0.12 -16.05
N LYS A 417 -19.01 0.44 -15.03
CA LYS A 417 -18.26 -0.30 -14.00
C LYS A 417 -19.16 -0.89 -12.90
N TYR A 418 -20.39 -0.42 -12.77
CA TYR A 418 -21.30 -0.76 -11.67
C TYR A 418 -22.52 -1.52 -12.18
N VAL A 419 -23.21 -2.20 -11.28
CA VAL A 419 -24.49 -2.80 -11.64
C VAL A 419 -25.57 -1.72 -11.80
N ASP A 420 -26.34 -1.81 -12.89
CA ASP A 420 -27.48 -0.97 -13.23
C ASP A 420 -28.71 -1.24 -12.33
N ASP A 421 -28.62 -0.79 -11.07
CA ASP A 421 -29.71 -0.85 -10.08
C ASP A 421 -29.66 0.38 -9.15
N THR A 422 -30.08 1.53 -9.69
CA THR A 422 -30.03 2.82 -8.98
C THR A 422 -30.79 2.80 -7.65
N GLN A 423 -31.91 2.06 -7.57
CA GLN A 423 -32.70 1.96 -6.34
C GLN A 423 -31.97 1.15 -5.26
N GLY A 424 -31.34 0.03 -5.64
CA GLY A 424 -30.49 -0.76 -4.74
C GLY A 424 -29.34 0.07 -4.17
N TRP A 425 -28.67 0.87 -5.02
CA TRP A 425 -27.59 1.77 -4.60
C TRP A 425 -28.04 2.82 -3.58
N MET A 426 -29.12 3.56 -3.87
CA MET A 426 -29.62 4.59 -2.94
C MET A 426 -30.00 4.00 -1.59
N LYS A 427 -30.60 2.81 -1.59
CA LYS A 427 -31.00 2.10 -0.37
C LYS A 427 -29.80 1.62 0.44
N ALA A 428 -28.83 0.98 -0.22
CA ALA A 428 -27.60 0.55 0.40
C ALA A 428 -26.83 1.72 1.02
N LEU A 429 -26.71 2.84 0.30
CA LEU A 429 -26.08 4.06 0.78
C LEU A 429 -26.81 4.66 1.98
N GLY A 430 -28.15 4.65 1.98
CA GLY A 430 -28.95 5.10 3.13
C GLY A 430 -28.63 4.30 4.40
N ILE A 431 -28.67 2.96 4.30
CA ILE A 431 -28.33 2.05 5.41
C ILE A 431 -26.90 2.31 5.92
N LEU A 432 -25.95 2.46 5.01
CA LEU A 432 -24.55 2.69 5.37
C LEU A 432 -24.35 4.03 6.06
N LYS A 433 -24.92 5.13 5.52
CA LYS A 433 -24.78 6.46 6.12
C LYS A 433 -25.39 6.52 7.52
N GLU A 434 -26.58 5.96 7.70
CA GLU A 434 -27.22 5.86 9.03
C GLU A 434 -26.34 5.09 10.03
N ALA A 435 -25.81 3.93 9.62
CA ALA A 435 -24.92 3.15 10.47
C ALA A 435 -23.60 3.90 10.78
N MET A 436 -23.03 4.60 9.80
CA MET A 436 -21.81 5.39 9.98
C MET A 436 -22.02 6.58 10.92
N ASP A 437 -23.12 7.30 10.77
CA ASP A 437 -23.49 8.42 11.64
C ASP A 437 -23.74 7.94 13.09
N GLU A 438 -24.44 6.82 13.25
CA GLU A 438 -24.69 6.20 14.57
C GLU A 438 -23.42 5.67 15.23
N SER A 439 -22.44 5.21 14.43
CA SER A 439 -21.18 4.65 14.95
C SER A 439 -20.32 5.66 15.73
N GLY A 440 -20.45 6.95 15.42
CA GLY A 440 -19.63 8.03 15.99
C GLY A 440 -18.17 8.06 15.53
N TYR A 441 -17.78 7.23 14.55
CA TYR A 441 -16.40 7.22 14.00
C TYR A 441 -16.25 8.24 12.86
N PRO A 442 -15.10 8.92 12.75
CA PRO A 442 -14.87 9.91 11.70
C PRO A 442 -14.84 9.24 10.32
N TYR A 443 -15.50 9.85 9.34
CA TYR A 443 -15.48 9.35 7.96
C TYR A 443 -15.43 10.45 6.89
N LYS A 444 -15.04 10.04 5.67
CA LYS A 444 -15.09 10.88 4.47
C LYS A 444 -15.69 10.10 3.31
N GLU A 445 -16.44 10.79 2.47
CA GLU A 445 -17.00 10.26 1.22
C GLU A 445 -16.00 10.45 0.07
N VAL A 446 -15.86 9.44 -0.79
CA VAL A 446 -14.96 9.47 -1.96
C VAL A 446 -15.67 8.83 -3.16
N ASP A 447 -15.80 9.58 -4.25
CA ASP A 447 -16.45 9.15 -5.49
C ASP A 447 -15.59 8.18 -6.30
N GLY A 448 -16.24 7.29 -7.08
CA GLY A 448 -15.61 6.36 -8.03
C GLY A 448 -14.88 5.15 -7.43
N GLU A 449 -14.86 5.04 -6.10
CA GLU A 449 -14.11 4.01 -5.37
C GLU A 449 -14.97 2.81 -4.95
N ALA A 450 -16.30 2.80 -5.16
CA ALA A 450 -17.15 1.67 -4.75
C ALA A 450 -16.79 0.35 -5.45
N ALA A 451 -17.22 -0.78 -4.86
CA ALA A 451 -17.15 -2.08 -5.53
C ALA A 451 -18.23 -2.17 -6.62
N PHE A 452 -18.07 -3.06 -7.60
CA PHE A 452 -19.02 -3.18 -8.71
C PHE A 452 -20.43 -3.60 -8.23
N TYR A 453 -20.53 -4.31 -7.10
CA TYR A 453 -21.77 -4.85 -6.52
C TYR A 453 -22.34 -4.05 -5.34
N GLY A 454 -21.68 -2.96 -4.90
CA GLY A 454 -22.21 -2.13 -3.82
C GLY A 454 -21.22 -1.18 -3.15
N PRO A 455 -21.70 -0.31 -2.25
CA PRO A 455 -20.87 0.64 -1.53
C PRO A 455 -19.96 -0.08 -0.53
N LYS A 456 -18.75 0.44 -0.36
CA LYS A 456 -17.74 -0.09 0.56
C LYS A 456 -17.30 0.95 1.58
N VAL A 457 -17.10 0.51 2.81
CA VAL A 457 -16.48 1.30 3.88
C VAL A 457 -15.11 0.72 4.15
N ASP A 458 -14.06 1.46 3.81
CA ASP A 458 -12.69 1.10 4.13
C ASP A 458 -12.26 1.73 5.46
N PHE A 459 -11.62 0.95 6.32
CA PHE A 459 -10.99 1.44 7.53
C PHE A 459 -9.56 1.85 7.23
N MET A 460 -9.35 3.16 7.27
CA MET A 460 -8.07 3.81 7.03
C MET A 460 -7.38 3.99 8.38
N ALA A 461 -6.20 3.40 8.57
CA ALA A 461 -5.41 3.68 9.77
C ALA A 461 -4.06 4.28 9.41
N LYS A 462 -3.63 5.21 10.25
CA LYS A 462 -2.37 5.92 10.09
C LYS A 462 -1.28 5.17 10.85
N SER A 463 -0.22 4.82 10.13
CA SER A 463 0.99 4.29 10.75
C SER A 463 1.69 5.37 11.59
N VAL A 464 2.59 4.95 12.49
CA VAL A 464 3.37 5.84 13.37
C VAL A 464 4.21 6.87 12.60
N VAL A 465 4.51 6.60 11.32
CA VAL A 465 5.27 7.49 10.42
C VAL A 465 4.38 8.33 9.49
N GLY A 466 3.06 8.29 9.72
CA GLY A 466 2.07 9.12 9.05
C GLY A 466 1.51 8.56 7.74
N THR A 467 1.94 7.37 7.31
CA THR A 467 1.40 6.73 6.09
C THR A 467 0.06 6.09 6.40
N GLU A 468 -0.97 6.39 5.60
CA GLU A 468 -2.30 5.81 5.73
C GLU A 468 -2.42 4.51 4.92
N TYR A 469 -3.07 3.52 5.51
CA TYR A 469 -3.34 2.25 4.87
C TYR A 469 -4.82 1.89 5.02
N ALA A 470 -5.43 1.40 3.94
CA ALA A 470 -6.72 0.70 4.01
C ALA A 470 -6.47 -0.72 4.52
N ILE A 471 -6.76 -0.96 5.80
CA ILE A 471 -6.35 -2.19 6.49
C ILE A 471 -7.44 -3.25 6.43
N SER A 472 -8.70 -2.83 6.43
CA SER A 472 -9.87 -3.71 6.37
C SER A 472 -11.05 -2.99 5.71
N THR A 473 -12.06 -3.77 5.33
CA THR A 473 -13.23 -3.26 4.63
C THR A 473 -14.50 -3.94 5.15
N ASN A 474 -15.59 -3.19 5.15
CA ASN A 474 -16.96 -3.66 5.36
C ASN A 474 -17.82 -3.23 4.17
N GLN A 475 -18.62 -4.13 3.59
CA GLN A 475 -19.34 -3.89 2.33
C GLN A 475 -20.73 -4.47 2.41
N LEU A 476 -21.70 -3.80 1.79
CA LEU A 476 -23.06 -4.29 1.67
C LEU A 476 -23.34 -4.64 0.22
N ASP A 477 -23.57 -5.91 -0.04
CA ASP A 477 -23.87 -6.50 -1.34
C ASP A 477 -25.37 -6.80 -1.41
N PHE A 478 -26.04 -6.13 -2.35
CA PHE A 478 -27.46 -6.31 -2.65
C PHE A 478 -27.67 -7.13 -3.95
N MET A 479 -26.59 -7.55 -4.61
CA MET A 479 -26.57 -8.25 -5.88
C MET A 479 -26.36 -9.76 -5.73
N ALA A 480 -25.52 -10.21 -4.79
CA ALA A 480 -25.31 -11.63 -4.50
C ALA A 480 -26.64 -12.36 -4.32
N THR A 481 -27.58 -11.72 -3.64
CA THR A 481 -28.92 -12.23 -3.40
C THR A 481 -29.67 -12.59 -4.68
N LYS A 482 -29.68 -11.68 -5.67
CA LYS A 482 -30.34 -11.92 -6.97
C LYS A 482 -29.61 -12.97 -7.80
N ARG A 483 -28.27 -12.97 -7.77
CA ARG A 483 -27.45 -13.88 -8.59
C ARG A 483 -27.48 -15.32 -8.10
N PHE A 484 -27.63 -15.52 -6.79
CA PHE A 484 -27.60 -16.83 -6.15
C PHE A 484 -28.96 -17.33 -5.66
N ASP A 485 -30.03 -16.58 -5.89
CA ASP A 485 -31.37 -16.88 -5.39
C ASP A 485 -31.35 -17.09 -3.86
N LEU A 486 -30.68 -16.19 -3.14
CA LEU A 486 -30.51 -16.29 -1.69
C LEU A 486 -31.76 -15.75 -1.00
N GLU A 487 -32.54 -16.65 -0.40
CA GLU A 487 -33.83 -16.32 0.17
C GLU A 487 -33.98 -16.84 1.61
N TYR A 488 -34.99 -16.31 2.29
CA TYR A 488 -35.53 -16.87 3.53
C TYR A 488 -37.06 -16.91 3.47
N THR A 489 -37.67 -17.70 4.35
CA THR A 489 -39.13 -17.76 4.51
C THR A 489 -39.59 -16.74 5.55
N SER A 490 -40.38 -15.74 5.14
CA SER A 490 -40.92 -14.70 6.03
C SER A 490 -42.08 -15.19 6.90
N GLU A 491 -42.56 -14.31 7.80
CA GLU A 491 -43.67 -14.60 8.72
C GLU A 491 -44.96 -15.04 8.02
N ASP A 492 -45.22 -14.49 6.85
CA ASP A 492 -46.39 -14.81 6.01
C ASP A 492 -46.19 -16.06 5.13
N GLY A 493 -45.03 -16.72 5.22
CA GLY A 493 -44.67 -17.88 4.43
C GLY A 493 -44.15 -17.57 3.02
N SER A 494 -44.06 -16.30 2.63
CA SER A 494 -43.47 -15.92 1.34
C SER A 494 -41.93 -16.06 1.35
N LYS A 495 -41.34 -16.19 0.16
CA LYS A 495 -39.88 -16.17 -0.01
C LYS A 495 -39.43 -14.74 -0.18
N GLN A 496 -38.48 -14.32 0.65
CA GLN A 496 -37.95 -12.97 0.68
C GLN A 496 -36.43 -12.99 0.49
N PRO A 497 -35.86 -12.02 -0.24
CA PRO A 497 -34.43 -11.89 -0.44
C PRO A 497 -33.70 -11.52 0.87
N VAL A 498 -32.46 -11.97 1.02
CA VAL A 498 -31.56 -11.50 2.10
C VAL A 498 -30.68 -10.32 1.64
N TYR A 499 -30.13 -9.58 2.60
CA TYR A 499 -29.00 -8.68 2.40
C TYR A 499 -27.72 -9.42 2.79
N VAL A 500 -26.63 -9.16 2.05
CA VAL A 500 -25.33 -9.77 2.32
C VAL A 500 -24.34 -8.70 2.77
N ILE A 501 -23.73 -8.88 3.93
CA ILE A 501 -22.65 -8.02 4.42
C ILE A 501 -21.34 -8.80 4.36
N HIS A 502 -20.37 -8.27 3.61
CA HIS A 502 -19.02 -8.80 3.48
C HIS A 502 -18.09 -8.06 4.43
N ARG A 503 -17.35 -8.78 5.25
CA ARG A 503 -16.47 -8.15 6.23
C ARG A 503 -15.17 -8.92 6.45
N ALA A 504 -14.09 -8.18 6.61
CA ALA A 504 -12.79 -8.70 7.05
C ALA A 504 -12.09 -7.74 8.02
N PRO A 505 -12.49 -7.69 9.31
CA PRO A 505 -12.00 -6.71 10.29
C PRO A 505 -10.50 -6.62 10.53
N LEU A 506 -9.77 -7.71 10.29
CA LEU A 506 -8.31 -7.75 10.38
C LEU A 506 -7.67 -7.80 8.99
N GLY A 507 -8.45 -7.71 7.91
CA GLY A 507 -7.99 -7.82 6.54
C GLY A 507 -7.34 -9.17 6.24
N SER A 508 -6.26 -9.14 5.46
CA SER A 508 -5.41 -10.33 5.27
C SER A 508 -4.34 -10.43 6.36
N HIS A 509 -3.97 -11.65 6.75
CA HIS A 509 -2.84 -11.88 7.65
C HIS A 509 -1.58 -11.19 7.14
N GLU A 510 -1.30 -11.30 5.85
CA GLU A 510 -0.11 -10.74 5.22
C GLU A 510 -0.08 -9.21 5.41
N ARG A 511 -1.14 -8.51 5.01
CA ARG A 511 -1.18 -7.05 5.10
C ARG A 511 -1.23 -6.57 6.55
N PHE A 512 -2.02 -7.22 7.40
CA PHE A 512 -2.17 -6.82 8.79
C PHE A 512 -0.88 -7.03 9.58
N VAL A 513 -0.21 -8.17 9.40
CA VAL A 513 1.08 -8.41 10.06
C VAL A 513 2.16 -7.48 9.54
N ALA A 514 2.21 -7.17 8.23
CA ALA A 514 3.10 -6.12 7.75
C ALA A 514 2.83 -4.80 8.47
N PHE A 515 1.57 -4.35 8.53
CA PHE A 515 1.20 -3.14 9.26
C PHE A 515 1.65 -3.20 10.73
N LEU A 516 1.41 -4.31 11.45
CA LEU A 516 1.82 -4.47 12.84
C LEU A 516 3.35 -4.44 13.02
N ILE A 517 4.11 -5.02 12.08
CA ILE A 517 5.58 -4.94 12.10
C ILE A 517 6.02 -3.47 12.05
N GLU A 518 5.45 -2.66 11.14
CA GLU A 518 5.80 -1.25 10.99
C GLU A 518 5.33 -0.41 12.18
N HIS A 519 4.12 -0.69 12.67
CA HIS A 519 3.49 -0.02 13.80
C HIS A 519 4.32 -0.19 15.08
N TYR A 520 4.70 -1.42 15.41
CA TYR A 520 5.52 -1.72 16.59
C TYR A 520 7.03 -1.59 16.35
N ALA A 521 7.48 -1.30 15.12
CA ALA A 521 8.89 -1.42 14.72
C ALA A 521 9.50 -2.78 15.13
N GLY A 522 8.72 -3.86 14.98
CA GLY A 522 9.08 -5.23 15.40
C GLY A 522 9.06 -5.50 16.91
N LYS A 523 8.76 -4.52 17.76
CA LYS A 523 8.60 -4.69 19.21
C LYS A 523 7.17 -5.11 19.56
N PHE A 524 6.77 -6.30 19.13
CA PHE A 524 5.40 -6.79 19.38
C PHE A 524 5.04 -6.79 20.87
N PRO A 525 3.77 -6.54 21.23
CA PRO A 525 3.30 -6.70 22.61
C PRO A 525 3.47 -8.15 23.07
N VAL A 526 3.54 -8.37 24.37
CA VAL A 526 3.94 -9.65 24.97
C VAL A 526 3.06 -10.80 24.46
N TRP A 527 1.75 -10.59 24.38
CA TRP A 527 0.82 -11.63 23.92
C TRP A 527 1.07 -12.07 22.46
N LEU A 528 1.60 -11.19 21.61
CA LEU A 528 1.83 -11.43 20.19
C LEU A 528 3.30 -11.78 19.87
N ALA A 529 4.23 -11.47 20.77
CA ALA A 529 5.66 -11.70 20.56
C ALA A 529 5.94 -13.20 20.30
N PRO A 530 6.69 -13.56 19.24
CA PRO A 530 6.99 -14.96 18.93
C PRO A 530 7.68 -15.69 20.09
N VAL A 531 8.61 -15.00 20.73
CA VAL A 531 9.25 -15.40 21.99
C VAL A 531 8.98 -14.31 23.00
N GLN A 532 8.37 -14.68 24.11
CA GLN A 532 7.90 -13.75 25.15
C GLN A 532 8.96 -13.56 26.22
N ALA A 533 9.69 -14.63 26.53
CA ALA A 533 10.74 -14.66 27.54
C ALA A 533 11.94 -15.49 27.07
N VAL A 534 13.16 -15.07 27.42
CA VAL A 534 14.36 -15.88 27.26
C VAL A 534 15.13 -15.98 28.56
N VAL A 535 15.43 -17.22 28.97
CA VAL A 535 16.21 -17.52 30.17
C VAL A 535 17.69 -17.58 29.81
N ILE A 536 18.52 -16.80 30.49
CA ILE A 536 19.94 -16.59 30.18
C ILE A 536 20.78 -17.03 31.37
N PRO A 537 21.36 -18.25 31.35
CA PRO A 537 22.32 -18.67 32.37
C PRO A 537 23.65 -17.92 32.23
N ILE A 538 24.23 -17.51 33.36
CA ILE A 538 25.54 -16.81 33.37
C ILE A 538 26.74 -17.76 33.20
N ALA A 539 26.53 -19.06 33.36
CA ALA A 539 27.53 -20.13 33.20
C ALA A 539 26.84 -21.49 33.04
N ASP A 540 27.55 -22.48 32.46
CA ASP A 540 27.04 -23.81 32.11
C ASP A 540 26.42 -24.58 33.31
N ARG A 541 26.95 -24.35 34.53
CA ARG A 541 26.39 -24.95 35.75
C ARG A 541 24.95 -24.51 36.07
N HIS A 542 24.48 -23.40 35.50
CA HIS A 542 23.13 -22.88 35.72
C HIS A 542 22.13 -23.34 34.64
N GLU A 543 22.56 -24.10 33.63
CA GLU A 543 21.69 -24.54 32.54
C GLU A 543 20.51 -25.39 33.02
N GLU A 544 20.73 -26.24 34.02
CA GLU A 544 19.66 -27.05 34.59
C GLU A 544 18.56 -26.18 35.21
N TYR A 545 18.95 -25.15 35.96
CA TYR A 545 18.00 -24.19 36.53
C TYR A 545 17.31 -23.38 35.43
N ALA A 546 18.04 -22.94 34.40
CA ALA A 546 17.45 -22.24 33.26
C ALA A 546 16.36 -23.07 32.55
N ARG A 547 16.61 -24.37 32.32
CA ARG A 547 15.61 -25.30 31.76
C ARG A 547 14.41 -25.48 32.68
N LYS A 548 14.63 -25.56 34.00
CA LYS A 548 13.53 -25.64 34.99
C LYS A 548 12.65 -24.38 34.93
N VAL A 549 13.24 -23.20 34.87
CA VAL A 549 12.50 -21.93 34.72
C VAL A 549 11.73 -21.89 33.41
N GLN A 550 12.37 -22.26 32.29
CA GLN A 550 11.71 -22.36 30.98
C GLN A 550 10.49 -23.29 31.03
N GLN A 551 10.64 -24.48 31.64
CA GLN A 551 9.55 -25.44 31.75
C GLN A 551 8.39 -24.91 32.61
N ARG A 552 8.69 -24.19 33.69
CA ARG A 552 7.66 -23.55 34.52
C ARG A 552 6.89 -22.49 33.75
N LEU A 553 7.57 -21.67 32.94
CA LEU A 553 6.94 -20.70 32.05
C LEU A 553 6.02 -21.38 31.03
N PHE A 554 6.50 -22.45 30.39
CA PHE A 554 5.71 -23.23 29.43
C PHE A 554 4.48 -23.91 30.08
N ASN A 555 4.58 -24.35 31.33
CA ASN A 555 3.48 -24.99 32.05
C ASN A 555 2.43 -24.01 32.59
N ALA A 556 2.66 -22.70 32.51
CA ALA A 556 1.67 -21.71 32.93
C ALA A 556 0.39 -21.83 32.09
N GLU A 557 -0.77 -21.53 32.67
CA GLU A 557 -2.02 -21.49 31.89
C GLU A 557 -2.22 -20.09 31.31
N THR A 558 -2.36 -19.99 29.98
CA THR A 558 -2.57 -18.72 29.27
C THR A 558 -3.67 -18.86 28.22
N LYS A 559 -4.20 -17.73 27.74
CA LYS A 559 -5.13 -17.67 26.60
C LYS A 559 -4.43 -17.85 25.24
N SER A 560 -3.14 -18.15 25.21
CA SER A 560 -2.40 -18.38 23.97
C SER A 560 -2.86 -19.68 23.29
N VAL A 561 -2.87 -19.68 21.96
CA VAL A 561 -3.11 -20.90 21.16
C VAL A 561 -1.97 -21.92 21.28
N HIS A 562 -0.76 -21.50 21.69
CA HIS A 562 0.42 -22.35 21.76
C HIS A 562 0.62 -23.04 23.12
N SER A 563 -0.31 -22.86 24.07
CA SER A 563 -0.17 -23.27 25.47
C SER A 563 0.95 -22.54 26.22
N GLY A 564 0.63 -22.06 27.41
CA GLY A 564 1.58 -21.39 28.31
C GLY A 564 2.32 -20.19 27.76
N ILE A 565 3.46 -19.89 28.37
CA ILE A 565 4.33 -18.76 28.01
C ILE A 565 5.40 -19.29 27.04
N ARG A 566 5.51 -18.65 25.87
CA ARG A 566 6.51 -18.98 24.84
C ARG A 566 7.89 -18.52 25.28
N ALA A 567 8.59 -19.40 25.99
CA ALA A 567 9.90 -19.13 26.56
C ALA A 567 11.00 -20.03 25.95
N GLU A 568 12.19 -19.45 25.77
CA GLU A 568 13.41 -20.15 25.36
C GLU A 568 14.45 -20.13 26.48
N ALA A 569 15.38 -21.09 26.47
CA ALA A 569 16.61 -21.02 27.26
C ALA A 569 17.80 -20.85 26.31
N ASP A 570 18.55 -19.75 26.45
CA ASP A 570 19.76 -19.50 25.66
C ASP A 570 20.98 -20.19 26.29
N LEU A 571 21.22 -21.43 25.86
CA LEU A 571 22.30 -22.28 26.36
C LEU A 571 23.54 -22.25 25.46
N ALA A 572 23.67 -21.24 24.59
CA ALA A 572 24.86 -21.11 23.77
C ALA A 572 26.10 -20.86 24.66
N GLY A 573 27.29 -21.32 24.25
CA GLY A 573 28.56 -21.06 24.94
C GLY A 573 29.05 -19.60 24.85
N GLU A 574 28.14 -18.63 24.76
CA GLU A 574 28.42 -17.21 24.62
C GLU A 574 28.39 -16.49 25.97
N ARG A 575 29.12 -15.37 26.07
CA ARG A 575 29.07 -14.51 27.26
C ARG A 575 27.66 -13.97 27.48
N MET A 576 27.21 -13.90 28.73
CA MET A 576 25.87 -13.39 29.11
C MET A 576 25.52 -12.04 28.45
N GLN A 577 26.45 -11.08 28.41
CA GLN A 577 26.20 -9.77 27.76
C GLN A 577 25.93 -9.89 26.24
N LYS A 578 26.53 -10.87 25.57
CA LYS A 578 26.26 -11.15 24.15
C LYS A 578 24.87 -11.77 23.98
N LYS A 579 24.48 -12.71 24.84
CA LYS A 579 23.13 -13.29 24.87
C LYS A 579 22.05 -12.23 25.09
N ILE A 580 22.26 -11.32 26.05
CA ILE A 580 21.36 -10.17 26.30
C ILE A 580 21.25 -9.31 25.04
N ARG A 581 22.37 -8.96 24.40
CA ARG A 581 22.36 -8.17 23.16
C ARG A 581 21.59 -8.90 22.04
N ASN A 582 21.80 -10.20 21.87
CA ASN A 582 21.08 -11.01 20.87
C ASN A 582 19.57 -11.00 21.14
N ALA A 583 19.15 -11.18 22.40
CA ALA A 583 17.75 -11.11 22.81
C ALA A 583 17.13 -9.74 22.57
N GLN A 584 17.85 -8.65 22.86
CA GLN A 584 17.43 -7.28 22.56
C GLN A 584 17.30 -7.03 21.05
N ASN A 585 18.21 -7.55 20.24
CA ASN A 585 18.14 -7.46 18.77
C ASN A 585 16.93 -8.24 18.22
N ARG A 586 16.62 -9.40 18.80
CA ARG A 586 15.40 -10.18 18.53
C ARG A 586 14.13 -9.54 19.12
N LYS A 587 14.27 -8.46 19.88
CA LYS A 587 13.20 -7.68 20.52
C LYS A 587 12.29 -8.51 21.46
N ILE A 588 12.87 -9.53 22.10
CA ILE A 588 12.19 -10.39 23.07
C ILE A 588 11.79 -9.53 24.28
N PRO A 589 10.50 -9.51 24.70
CA PRO A 589 10.02 -8.65 25.77
C PRO A 589 10.80 -8.82 27.09
N TYR A 590 10.96 -10.07 27.56
CA TYR A 590 11.59 -10.38 28.82
C TYR A 590 12.86 -11.21 28.68
N MET A 591 13.90 -10.83 29.42
CA MET A 591 15.16 -11.56 29.58
C MET A 591 15.32 -11.91 31.07
N LEU A 592 15.43 -13.20 31.38
CA LEU A 592 15.49 -13.72 32.74
C LEU A 592 16.90 -14.25 32.98
N VAL A 593 17.75 -13.46 33.63
CA VAL A 593 19.14 -13.84 33.90
C VAL A 593 19.20 -14.70 35.16
N VAL A 594 19.94 -15.82 35.10
CA VAL A 594 20.05 -16.76 36.22
C VAL A 594 21.51 -17.11 36.54
N GLY A 595 21.89 -16.96 37.81
CA GLY A 595 23.17 -17.39 38.38
C GLY A 595 22.98 -18.23 39.65
N ASP A 596 24.05 -18.32 40.45
CA ASP A 596 24.07 -19.14 41.66
C ASP A 596 23.02 -18.65 42.68
N ALA A 597 22.96 -17.34 42.93
CA ALA A 597 22.01 -16.73 43.86
C ALA A 597 20.55 -16.93 43.44
N GLU A 598 20.25 -16.77 42.14
CA GLU A 598 18.92 -17.00 41.59
C GLU A 598 18.49 -18.47 41.69
N ALA A 599 19.41 -19.39 41.40
CA ALA A 599 19.14 -20.82 41.48
C ALA A 599 18.87 -21.29 42.92
N GLU A 600 19.61 -20.76 43.91
CA GLU A 600 19.41 -21.06 45.33
C GLU A 600 18.09 -20.47 45.87
N ALA A 601 17.75 -19.24 45.46
CA ALA A 601 16.57 -18.53 45.94
C ALA A 601 15.27 -18.85 45.17
N GLY A 602 15.36 -19.54 44.03
CA GLY A 602 14.21 -19.79 43.16
C GLY A 602 13.70 -18.54 42.44
N THR A 603 14.61 -17.61 42.14
CA THR A 603 14.32 -16.28 41.55
C THR A 603 14.98 -16.11 40.17
N VAL A 604 14.75 -14.97 39.53
CA VAL A 604 15.46 -14.53 38.32
C VAL A 604 15.78 -13.05 38.42
N ALA A 605 16.89 -12.61 37.82
CA ALA A 605 17.13 -11.20 37.55
C ALA A 605 16.38 -10.82 36.26
N LEU A 606 15.26 -10.10 36.41
CA LEU A 606 14.35 -9.79 35.32
C LEU A 606 14.78 -8.52 34.60
N ARG A 607 14.81 -8.58 33.27
CA ARG A 607 15.13 -7.44 32.41
C ARG A 607 14.07 -7.29 31.33
N HIS A 608 13.56 -6.08 31.14
CA HIS A 608 12.65 -5.74 30.04
C HIS A 608 13.42 -5.12 28.87
N ARG A 609 12.99 -5.40 27.63
CA ARG A 609 13.65 -4.89 26.41
C ARG A 609 13.79 -3.36 26.37
N ASP A 610 12.81 -2.64 26.91
CA ASP A 610 12.73 -1.17 26.85
C ASP A 610 13.17 -0.49 28.16
N HIS A 611 13.02 -1.16 29.31
CA HIS A 611 13.28 -0.55 30.64
C HIS A 611 14.59 -1.01 31.28
N GLY A 612 15.27 -1.98 30.67
CA GLY A 612 16.49 -2.53 31.23
C GLY A 612 16.20 -3.41 32.44
N ASP A 613 17.08 -3.35 33.43
CA ASP A 613 17.05 -4.22 34.61
C ASP A 613 15.92 -3.81 35.57
N LEU A 614 15.07 -4.77 35.94
CA LEU A 614 13.94 -4.60 36.86
C LEU A 614 14.24 -5.25 38.22
N GLY A 615 15.44 -5.78 38.42
CA GLY A 615 15.87 -6.43 39.66
C GLY A 615 15.47 -7.90 39.78
N THR A 616 15.71 -8.46 40.95
CA THR A 616 15.46 -9.87 41.25
C THR A 616 14.01 -10.09 41.69
N VAL A 617 13.32 -11.02 41.05
CA VAL A 617 11.92 -11.38 41.32
C VAL A 617 11.75 -12.89 41.37
N SER A 618 10.71 -13.39 42.05
CA SER A 618 10.42 -14.82 42.05
C SER A 618 9.96 -15.29 40.67
N VAL A 619 10.22 -16.55 40.33
CA VAL A 619 9.74 -17.13 39.07
C VAL A 619 8.20 -17.10 38.99
N ASP A 620 7.51 -17.24 40.13
CA ASP A 620 6.05 -17.17 40.20
C ASP A 620 5.51 -15.78 39.88
N ASP A 621 6.16 -14.72 40.36
CA ASP A 621 5.78 -13.34 40.04
C ASP A 621 5.96 -13.03 38.56
N VAL A 622 7.03 -13.56 37.94
CA VAL A 622 7.26 -13.42 36.49
C VAL A 622 6.17 -14.13 35.69
N ILE A 623 5.82 -15.36 36.07
CA ILE A 623 4.73 -16.12 35.45
C ILE A 623 3.41 -15.34 35.58
N ALA A 624 3.08 -14.86 36.78
CA ALA A 624 1.87 -14.09 37.02
C ALA A 624 1.82 -12.80 36.17
N ARG A 625 2.94 -12.07 36.07
CA ARG A 625 3.04 -10.85 35.26
C ARG A 625 2.80 -11.13 33.78
N ILE A 626 3.57 -12.04 33.19
CA ILE A 626 3.48 -12.36 31.76
C ILE A 626 2.11 -12.97 31.43
N THR A 627 1.60 -13.85 32.28
CA THR A 627 0.27 -14.47 32.09
C THR A 627 -0.83 -13.41 32.08
N ARG A 628 -0.75 -12.41 32.96
CA ARG A 628 -1.69 -11.29 32.95
C ARG A 628 -1.60 -10.52 31.64
N GLU A 629 -0.42 -10.14 31.19
CA GLU A 629 -0.22 -9.40 29.93
C GLU A 629 -0.74 -10.18 28.71
N ILE A 630 -0.54 -11.51 28.68
CA ILE A 630 -1.11 -12.38 27.65
C ILE A 630 -2.64 -12.38 27.71
N ASN A 631 -3.20 -12.52 28.90
CA ASN A 631 -4.64 -12.75 29.08
C ASN A 631 -5.48 -11.48 28.95
N THR A 632 -4.91 -10.31 29.28
CA THR A 632 -5.51 -8.99 29.09
C THR A 632 -5.18 -8.41 27.72
N ARG A 633 -4.12 -8.91 27.05
CA ARG A 633 -3.54 -8.35 25.82
C ARG A 633 -3.09 -6.90 26.00
N GLU A 634 -2.69 -6.55 27.22
CA GLU A 634 -2.19 -5.23 27.61
C GLU A 634 -0.83 -5.43 28.27
N ASP A 635 0.21 -4.82 27.72
CA ASP A 635 1.54 -4.82 28.36
C ASP A 635 1.47 -3.98 29.64
N GLN A 636 1.98 -4.49 30.76
CA GLN A 636 1.97 -3.72 32.00
C GLN A 636 3.03 -2.62 31.93
N PRO A 637 2.74 -1.42 32.50
CA PRO A 637 3.80 -0.44 32.72
C PRO A 637 4.92 -1.08 33.56
N ALA A 638 6.16 -0.72 33.21
CA ALA A 638 7.40 -1.28 33.76
C ALA A 638 7.35 -1.50 35.28
#